data_AF-A0A9E8IHT9-F1
#
_entry.id   AF-A0A9E8IHT9-F1
#
_cell.length_a   1.000
_cell.length_b   1.000
_cell.length_c   1.000
_cell.angle_alpha   90.00
_cell.angle_beta   90.00
_cell.angle_gamma   90.00
#
_symmetry.space_group_name_H-M   'P 1'
#
loop_
_entity.id
_entity.type
_entity.pdbx_description
1 polymer ?
#
loop_
_entity_poly.entity_id
_entity_poly.type
_entity_poly.pdbx_seq_one_letter_code
_entity_poly.pdbx_strand_id
1 'polypeptide(L)'
;MALTVTEIQQLYTAYLGRPVDREGLEYWQEQDVSESELRANLANDNQPEYVELYGDRTREELVTAVYENMFGREPEEAGLEYWVNGDGASVPASELQQLFINAASAEDREAFDAQVGEDISNIPSPGEPEVPSDTIDITFNTSTVGDSEDIFGTFEATADGELNQIALPEGAIRNSQQTVTSIGKAEWDAAGRPVTTSADYTFNMSNQLGAEKEYSGLFLSPLLTSESRSTNSQLFIELLDIRAAGTEEPLGNLPIDGIRFEVDGEATVLRSDAIFEAKTYPELLSAIREAIANDSDLAGFTAQIGSSFTATDGGQPIPGAVGSTIILTDAQGREISGGSFTYSDQETGGFTLYGDLSTEAPESVRELISTNLELDNVGYGSQGGSINLAGESNTDKGVEEFNVNAENGVWLSRLESESPSGKQALKEINLTGSGYFRVGQQADQNVLGVAELLDTWEVGTENTPESITGLVDVEKFNGQDFDGEIKLNAYITEDVIERDLNAQDDQDVPADDNVNYTYQTADGDDQISLAIQETVLQREDALLNINAGNGDNVVETVIVDANGLPTSVVNQQLNQDFGAEQVTIVTGNGDDVVRTWGAGDATISTGAGNDAIYADNSGLVDLATGDSIDATRWEFNSTAAGGAPTEESNSNAGLSNGANGVAQTFNAFKLQVQVSFKGFESVWVNVPHSATQTTSLQINQAIKDAVNNDAVLQHLIEANDGNGNILDIVSLIDESQDLGNLEDLSIDFRGPLAAGAANPTGRPQLTADETNATAQLGAIEEIYTTDGVGTADSVVGEVVGEASQVESDNVINAGTGNDVIVLGTGAESNDTVKIDGVFDRNSIVNFESDSADAGFDILDFTSILGGAADFDGSIAADDQAVDVITYAAGDYARDGVTWANLSAADIAASFEGLSSAAEDTNGVLLVQDGAETGQYKAFSLASTADSDDFSVQLLGILDFGETQTFDAANFA
;
A
#
# COMPACT_ATOMS: atom_id res chain seq x y z
N MET A 1 -15.38 -60.29 -18.75
CA MET A 1 -16.28 -59.25 -19.31
C MET A 1 -16.69 -58.48 -18.08
N ALA A 2 -16.36 -57.18 -18.04
CA ALA A 2 -16.70 -56.34 -16.90
C ALA A 2 -18.22 -56.32 -16.68
N LEU A 3 -18.63 -56.32 -15.42
CA LEU A 3 -20.04 -56.22 -15.03
C LEU A 3 -20.58 -54.82 -15.41
N THR A 4 -21.81 -54.77 -15.89
CA THR A 4 -22.49 -53.51 -16.21
C THR A 4 -23.00 -52.82 -14.94
N VAL A 5 -23.21 -51.49 -15.00
CA VAL A 5 -23.81 -50.71 -13.90
C VAL A 5 -25.10 -51.33 -13.41
N THR A 6 -25.96 -51.76 -14.33
CA THR A 6 -27.23 -52.40 -14.00
C THR A 6 -27.03 -53.75 -13.30
N GLU A 7 -26.06 -54.56 -13.72
CA GLU A 7 -25.77 -55.84 -13.07
C GLU A 7 -25.22 -55.64 -11.65
N ILE A 8 -24.33 -54.66 -11.45
CA ILE A 8 -23.77 -54.33 -10.13
C ILE A 8 -24.89 -53.82 -9.21
N GLN A 9 -25.71 -52.88 -9.67
CA GLN A 9 -26.80 -52.33 -8.87
C GLN A 9 -27.85 -53.39 -8.52
N GLN A 10 -28.22 -54.28 -9.46
CA GLN A 10 -29.14 -55.38 -9.18
C GLN A 10 -28.65 -56.27 -8.03
N LEU A 11 -27.34 -56.53 -7.96
CA LEU A 11 -26.77 -57.32 -6.87
C LEU A 11 -26.73 -56.55 -5.55
N TYR A 12 -26.38 -55.26 -5.57
CA TYR A 12 -26.39 -54.42 -4.36
C TYR A 12 -27.79 -54.28 -3.76
N THR A 13 -28.80 -53.98 -4.57
CA THR A 13 -30.19 -53.89 -4.11
C THR A 13 -30.67 -55.25 -3.58
N ALA A 14 -30.40 -56.35 -4.31
CA ALA A 14 -30.89 -57.67 -3.91
C ALA A 14 -30.21 -58.26 -2.67
N TYR A 15 -28.92 -57.99 -2.45
CA TYR A 15 -28.15 -58.58 -1.36
C TYR A 15 -27.98 -57.66 -0.15
N LEU A 16 -27.88 -56.34 -0.34
CA LEU A 16 -27.65 -55.37 0.73
C LEU A 16 -28.83 -54.41 0.97
N GLY A 17 -29.86 -54.43 0.12
CA GLY A 17 -31.06 -53.60 0.27
C GLY A 17 -30.80 -52.10 0.19
N ARG A 18 -29.68 -51.69 -0.42
CA ARG A 18 -29.30 -50.28 -0.63
C ARG A 18 -28.70 -50.06 -2.03
N PRO A 19 -28.75 -48.81 -2.56
CA PRO A 19 -28.01 -48.45 -3.76
C PRO A 19 -26.50 -48.65 -3.57
N VAL A 20 -25.79 -48.94 -4.67
CA VAL A 20 -24.31 -48.91 -4.67
C VAL A 20 -23.86 -47.45 -4.60
N ASP A 21 -22.86 -47.15 -3.77
CA ASP A 21 -22.19 -45.86 -3.80
C ASP A 21 -21.30 -45.71 -5.05
N ARG A 22 -20.96 -44.47 -5.42
CA ARG A 22 -20.24 -44.15 -6.66
C ARG A 22 -18.86 -44.84 -6.71
N GLU A 23 -18.09 -44.77 -5.64
CA GLU A 23 -16.77 -45.41 -5.52
C GLU A 23 -16.85 -46.94 -5.63
N GLY A 24 -17.82 -47.54 -4.95
CA GLY A 24 -18.09 -48.98 -5.04
C GLY A 24 -18.46 -49.41 -6.46
N LEU A 25 -19.28 -48.62 -7.17
CA LEU A 25 -19.67 -48.89 -8.55
C LEU A 25 -18.44 -48.91 -9.47
N GLU A 26 -17.62 -47.86 -9.40
CA GLU A 26 -16.42 -47.70 -10.23
C GLU A 26 -15.41 -48.81 -9.95
N TYR A 27 -15.15 -49.11 -8.67
CA TYR A 27 -14.31 -50.22 -8.27
C TYR A 27 -14.74 -51.53 -8.94
N TRP A 28 -16.03 -51.90 -8.88
CA TRP A 28 -16.53 -53.16 -9.46
C TRP A 28 -16.56 -53.16 -11.00
N GLN A 29 -16.66 -52.01 -11.65
CA GLN A 29 -16.56 -51.89 -13.11
C GLN A 29 -15.13 -52.06 -13.62
N GLU A 30 -14.14 -51.69 -12.80
CA GLU A 30 -12.71 -51.84 -13.11
C GLU A 30 -12.17 -53.23 -12.79
N GLN A 31 -12.74 -53.92 -11.80
CA GLN A 31 -12.36 -55.30 -11.49
C GLN A 31 -12.82 -56.26 -12.60
N ASP A 32 -11.93 -57.09 -13.15
CA ASP A 32 -12.30 -58.21 -14.05
C ASP A 32 -12.84 -59.42 -13.26
N VAL A 33 -13.92 -59.20 -12.51
CA VAL A 33 -14.61 -60.21 -11.70
C VAL A 33 -15.93 -60.65 -12.33
N SER A 34 -16.34 -61.87 -12.04
CA SER A 34 -17.63 -62.43 -12.44
C SER A 34 -18.76 -62.04 -11.48
N GLU A 35 -20.00 -62.12 -11.95
CA GLU A 35 -21.21 -61.90 -11.14
C GLU A 35 -21.23 -62.80 -9.88
N SER A 36 -20.74 -64.03 -10.01
CA SER A 36 -20.60 -64.95 -8.87
C SER A 36 -19.58 -64.52 -7.83
N GLU A 37 -18.51 -63.84 -8.24
CA GLU A 37 -17.48 -63.33 -7.33
C GLU A 37 -17.96 -62.07 -6.62
N LEU A 38 -18.67 -61.17 -7.30
CA LEU A 38 -19.32 -60.03 -6.66
C LEU A 38 -20.35 -60.50 -5.62
N ARG A 39 -21.21 -61.47 -5.96
CA ARG A 39 -22.17 -62.04 -4.99
C ARG A 39 -21.50 -62.63 -3.78
N ALA A 40 -20.36 -63.32 -3.92
CA ALA A 40 -19.64 -63.86 -2.78
C ALA A 40 -19.08 -62.75 -1.85
N ASN A 41 -18.76 -61.57 -2.40
CA ASN A 41 -18.33 -60.40 -1.62
C ASN A 41 -19.49 -59.66 -0.93
N LEU A 42 -20.71 -59.75 -1.46
CA LEU A 42 -21.91 -59.15 -0.85
C LEU A 42 -22.60 -60.11 0.13
N ALA A 43 -22.63 -61.41 -0.18
CA ALA A 43 -23.33 -62.44 0.58
C ALA A 43 -22.40 -63.17 1.56
N ASN A 44 -21.79 -62.44 2.50
CA ASN A 44 -20.93 -63.04 3.52
C ASN A 44 -21.18 -62.49 4.92
N ASP A 45 -20.76 -63.25 5.93
CA ASP A 45 -20.97 -62.96 7.35
C ASP A 45 -20.21 -61.72 7.87
N ASN A 46 -19.33 -61.13 7.06
CA ASN A 46 -18.63 -59.88 7.39
C ASN A 46 -19.34 -58.63 6.85
N GLN A 47 -20.44 -58.77 6.09
CA GLN A 47 -21.27 -57.66 5.61
C GLN A 47 -22.45 -57.45 6.58
N PRO A 48 -22.42 -56.43 7.46
CA PRO A 48 -23.47 -56.22 8.47
C PRO A 48 -24.87 -56.12 7.88
N GLU A 49 -25.02 -55.44 6.75
CA GLU A 49 -26.30 -55.22 6.06
C GLU A 49 -26.88 -56.53 5.52
N TYR A 50 -26.04 -57.40 4.95
CA TYR A 50 -26.47 -58.73 4.49
C TYR A 50 -26.93 -59.61 5.67
N VAL A 51 -26.18 -59.58 6.78
CA VAL A 51 -26.51 -60.34 8.00
C VAL A 51 -27.81 -59.83 8.63
N GLU A 52 -28.03 -58.51 8.66
CA GLU A 52 -29.26 -57.89 9.17
C GLU A 52 -30.49 -58.26 8.32
N LEU A 53 -30.35 -58.18 6.99
CA LEU A 53 -31.43 -58.51 6.08
C LEU A 53 -31.73 -60.01 6.03
N TYR A 54 -30.72 -60.88 6.05
CA TYR A 54 -30.89 -62.28 5.65
C TYR A 54 -30.30 -63.34 6.58
N GLY A 55 -29.66 -62.97 7.70
CA GLY A 55 -28.89 -63.84 8.61
C GLY A 55 -29.58 -65.12 9.11
N ASP A 56 -29.63 -65.37 10.43
CA ASP A 56 -30.18 -66.63 10.99
C ASP A 56 -31.74 -66.73 10.89
N ARG A 57 -32.32 -66.39 9.74
CA ARG A 57 -33.76 -66.45 9.45
C ARG A 57 -34.19 -67.86 9.10
N THR A 58 -35.41 -68.24 9.52
CA THR A 58 -36.03 -69.47 9.03
C THR A 58 -36.33 -69.37 7.53
N ARG A 59 -36.57 -70.50 6.85
CA ARG A 59 -36.84 -70.49 5.40
C ARG A 59 -38.03 -69.59 5.03
N GLU A 60 -39.08 -69.60 5.85
CA GLU A 60 -40.26 -68.75 5.65
C GLU A 60 -39.92 -67.27 5.83
N GLU A 61 -39.20 -66.90 6.88
CA GLU A 61 -38.75 -65.52 7.14
C GLU A 61 -37.76 -65.00 6.10
N LEU A 62 -36.87 -65.87 5.60
CA LEU A 62 -35.92 -65.54 4.54
C LEU A 62 -36.64 -65.24 3.23
N VAL A 63 -37.58 -66.10 2.81
CA VAL A 63 -38.35 -65.88 1.59
C VAL A 63 -39.15 -64.58 1.69
N THR A 64 -39.83 -64.34 2.82
CA THR A 64 -40.57 -63.09 3.04
C THR A 64 -39.67 -61.86 3.00
N ALA A 65 -38.47 -61.91 3.61
CA ALA A 65 -37.51 -60.80 3.56
C ALA A 65 -36.98 -60.53 2.14
N VAL A 66 -36.80 -61.56 1.31
CA VAL A 66 -36.40 -61.40 -0.10
C VAL A 66 -37.50 -60.74 -0.92
N TYR A 67 -38.77 -61.14 -0.71
CA TYR A 67 -39.93 -60.51 -1.37
C TYR A 67 -40.09 -59.03 -0.97
N GLU A 68 -39.91 -58.71 0.31
CA GLU A 68 -39.99 -57.33 0.79
C GLU A 68 -38.84 -56.47 0.24
N ASN A 69 -37.60 -56.96 0.30
CA ASN A 69 -36.44 -56.19 -0.14
C ASN A 69 -36.40 -55.98 -1.67
N MET A 70 -36.73 -57.01 -2.45
CA MET A 70 -36.60 -56.93 -3.91
C MET A 70 -37.86 -56.40 -4.60
N PHE A 71 -39.04 -56.60 -4.02
CA PHE A 71 -40.32 -56.28 -4.69
C PHE A 71 -41.24 -55.37 -3.86
N GLY A 72 -40.84 -54.98 -2.64
CA GLY A 72 -41.62 -54.08 -1.79
C GLY A 72 -42.99 -54.62 -1.36
N ARG A 73 -43.14 -55.96 -1.31
CA ARG A 73 -44.41 -56.62 -0.97
C ARG A 73 -44.19 -57.99 -0.32
N GLU A 74 -45.21 -58.47 0.39
CA GLU A 74 -45.24 -59.85 0.89
C GLU A 74 -45.45 -60.90 -0.22
N PRO A 75 -44.94 -62.14 -0.05
CA PRO A 75 -45.21 -63.25 -0.96
C PRO A 75 -46.68 -63.67 -0.94
N GLU A 76 -47.22 -64.06 -2.09
CA GLU A 76 -48.53 -64.71 -2.14
C GLU A 76 -48.50 -66.08 -1.48
N GLU A 77 -49.61 -66.52 -0.88
CA GLU A 77 -49.70 -67.80 -0.15
C GLU A 77 -49.21 -69.00 -0.97
N ALA A 78 -49.51 -69.04 -2.28
CA ALA A 78 -49.05 -70.10 -3.17
C ALA A 78 -47.54 -70.00 -3.52
N GLY A 79 -47.00 -68.79 -3.61
CA GLY A 79 -45.58 -68.54 -3.85
C GLY A 79 -44.75 -68.87 -2.61
N LEU A 80 -45.20 -68.46 -1.43
CA LEU A 80 -44.57 -68.81 -0.15
C LEU A 80 -44.53 -70.32 0.06
N GLU A 81 -45.64 -71.02 -0.19
CA GLU A 81 -45.69 -72.49 -0.10
C GLU A 81 -44.73 -73.17 -1.09
N TYR A 82 -44.58 -72.64 -2.31
CA TYR A 82 -43.63 -73.16 -3.30
C TYR A 82 -42.17 -73.05 -2.83
N TRP A 83 -41.79 -71.93 -2.22
CA TRP A 83 -40.42 -71.69 -1.76
C TRP A 83 -40.10 -72.33 -0.40
N VAL A 84 -41.10 -72.51 0.46
CA VAL A 84 -40.92 -73.09 1.81
C VAL A 84 -41.05 -74.61 1.80
N ASN A 85 -42.04 -75.16 1.08
CA ASN A 85 -42.38 -76.59 1.11
C ASN A 85 -42.44 -77.27 -0.27
N GLY A 86 -42.44 -76.50 -1.36
CA GLY A 86 -42.48 -76.99 -2.74
C GLY A 86 -41.09 -77.24 -3.35
N ASP A 87 -41.02 -77.27 -4.69
CA ASP A 87 -39.77 -77.55 -5.42
C ASP A 87 -38.66 -76.50 -5.15
N GLY A 88 -39.06 -75.28 -4.78
CA GLY A 88 -38.15 -74.19 -4.40
C GLY A 88 -37.46 -74.36 -3.05
N ALA A 89 -37.95 -75.25 -2.17
CA ALA A 89 -37.42 -75.45 -0.82
C ALA A 89 -35.98 -75.98 -0.78
N SER A 90 -35.52 -76.60 -1.89
CA SER A 90 -34.18 -77.17 -2.03
C SER A 90 -33.11 -76.16 -2.46
N VAL A 91 -33.49 -74.93 -2.82
CA VAL A 91 -32.58 -73.86 -3.23
C VAL A 91 -31.74 -73.38 -2.04
N PRO A 92 -30.40 -73.32 -2.13
CA PRO A 92 -29.56 -72.75 -1.09
C PRO A 92 -29.90 -71.28 -0.82
N ALA A 93 -29.88 -70.85 0.45
CA ALA A 93 -30.19 -69.48 0.84
C ALA A 93 -29.33 -68.43 0.10
N SER A 94 -28.06 -68.74 -0.12
CA SER A 94 -27.10 -67.89 -0.84
C SER A 94 -27.39 -67.69 -2.34
N GLU A 95 -28.23 -68.54 -2.93
CA GLU A 95 -28.59 -68.50 -4.36
C GLU A 95 -30.02 -67.99 -4.60
N LEU A 96 -30.76 -67.72 -3.52
CA LEU A 96 -32.19 -67.43 -3.59
C LEU A 96 -32.45 -66.09 -4.27
N GLN A 97 -31.75 -65.03 -3.87
CA GLN A 97 -31.87 -63.68 -4.43
C GLN A 97 -31.52 -63.68 -5.93
N GLN A 98 -30.48 -64.41 -6.35
CA GLN A 98 -30.12 -64.51 -7.77
C GLN A 98 -31.21 -65.20 -8.61
N LEU A 99 -31.85 -66.24 -8.08
CA LEU A 99 -32.97 -66.88 -8.77
C LEU A 99 -34.17 -65.94 -8.85
N PHE A 100 -34.39 -65.10 -7.84
CA PHE A 100 -35.44 -64.09 -7.86
C PHE A 100 -35.16 -63.00 -8.90
N ILE A 101 -33.91 -62.55 -9.05
CA ILE A 101 -33.51 -61.64 -10.14
C ILE A 101 -33.87 -62.27 -11.50
N ASN A 102 -33.54 -63.54 -11.70
CA ASN A 102 -33.63 -64.20 -13.01
C ASN A 102 -35.03 -64.75 -13.35
N ALA A 103 -35.85 -65.07 -12.35
CA ALA A 103 -37.12 -65.79 -12.53
C ALA A 103 -38.33 -65.07 -11.90
N ALA A 104 -38.20 -63.77 -11.57
CA ALA A 104 -39.31 -62.94 -11.14
C ALA A 104 -40.49 -62.98 -12.14
N SER A 105 -41.71 -62.82 -11.61
CA SER A 105 -42.89 -62.61 -12.44
C SER A 105 -42.75 -61.30 -13.23
N ALA A 106 -43.55 -61.11 -14.29
CA ALA A 106 -43.44 -59.88 -15.09
C ALA A 106 -43.69 -58.60 -14.27
N GLU A 107 -44.60 -58.65 -13.29
CA GLU A 107 -44.92 -57.54 -12.39
C GLU A 107 -43.80 -57.31 -11.36
N ASP A 108 -43.27 -58.37 -10.77
CA ASP A 108 -42.15 -58.28 -9.80
C ASP A 108 -40.85 -57.80 -10.47
N ARG A 109 -40.61 -58.26 -11.70
CA ARG A 109 -39.46 -57.83 -12.49
C ARG A 109 -39.55 -56.34 -12.83
N GLU A 110 -40.75 -55.86 -13.18
CA GLU A 110 -40.98 -54.45 -13.45
C GLU A 110 -40.78 -53.60 -12.18
N ALA A 111 -41.26 -54.04 -11.02
CA ALA A 111 -41.03 -53.35 -9.74
C ALA A 111 -39.55 -53.30 -9.36
N PHE A 112 -38.83 -54.42 -9.48
CA PHE A 112 -37.41 -54.50 -9.17
C PHE A 112 -36.55 -53.70 -10.15
N ASP A 113 -36.82 -53.79 -11.47
CA ASP A 113 -36.10 -53.01 -12.47
C ASP A 113 -36.41 -51.51 -12.35
N ALA A 114 -37.62 -51.12 -11.91
CA ALA A 114 -37.96 -49.73 -11.60
C ALA A 114 -37.17 -49.21 -10.40
N GLN A 115 -37.08 -49.98 -9.31
CA GLN A 115 -36.26 -49.61 -8.15
C GLN A 115 -34.77 -49.52 -8.52
N VAL A 116 -34.26 -50.50 -9.25
CA VAL A 116 -32.87 -50.48 -9.76
C VAL A 116 -32.64 -49.29 -10.68
N GLY A 117 -33.60 -48.94 -11.54
CA GLY A 117 -33.52 -47.77 -12.41
C GLY A 117 -33.52 -46.46 -11.64
N GLU A 118 -34.36 -46.35 -10.61
CA GLU A 118 -34.41 -45.21 -9.68
C GLU A 118 -33.10 -45.10 -8.90
N ASP A 119 -32.61 -46.19 -8.33
CA ASP A 119 -31.33 -46.28 -7.63
C ASP A 119 -30.18 -45.84 -8.55
N ILE A 120 -30.10 -46.35 -9.78
CA ILE A 120 -29.11 -45.95 -10.79
C ILE A 120 -29.21 -44.45 -11.11
N SER A 121 -30.43 -43.92 -11.24
CA SER A 121 -30.64 -42.50 -11.53
C SER A 121 -30.29 -41.58 -10.36
N ASN A 122 -30.30 -42.12 -9.14
CA ASN A 122 -29.93 -41.44 -7.91
C ASN A 122 -28.44 -41.63 -7.54
N ILE A 123 -27.69 -42.50 -8.25
CA ILE A 123 -26.22 -42.52 -8.13
C ILE A 123 -25.74 -41.17 -8.66
N PRO A 124 -25.09 -40.32 -7.82
CA PRO A 124 -24.68 -38.98 -8.22
C PRO A 124 -23.95 -39.05 -9.55
N SER A 125 -24.41 -38.35 -10.60
CA SER A 125 -23.77 -38.41 -11.94
C SER A 125 -22.26 -38.23 -11.80
N PRO A 126 -21.37 -38.89 -12.59
CA PRO A 126 -20.05 -38.30 -12.75
C PRO A 126 -20.36 -36.87 -13.17
N GLY A 127 -19.85 -35.91 -12.42
CA GLY A 127 -20.09 -34.53 -12.79
C GLY A 127 -19.84 -34.40 -14.30
N GLU A 128 -20.55 -33.49 -14.96
CA GLU A 128 -19.75 -32.59 -15.82
C GLU A 128 -18.48 -32.32 -15.02
N PRO A 129 -17.26 -32.43 -15.59
CA PRO A 129 -16.08 -32.15 -14.79
C PRO A 129 -16.41 -30.87 -14.02
N GLU A 130 -16.63 -31.04 -12.71
CA GLU A 130 -16.27 -30.00 -11.81
C GLU A 130 -14.79 -29.97 -12.19
N VAL A 131 -14.47 -28.96 -13.00
CA VAL A 131 -13.27 -28.21 -12.74
C VAL A 131 -13.24 -28.22 -11.22
N PRO A 132 -12.26 -28.91 -10.60
CA PRO A 132 -12.14 -28.82 -9.17
C PRO A 132 -12.36 -27.34 -8.86
N SER A 133 -13.14 -27.03 -7.83
CA SER A 133 -12.80 -25.78 -7.19
C SER A 133 -11.33 -25.95 -6.88
N ASP A 134 -10.44 -25.39 -7.71
CA ASP A 134 -9.00 -25.36 -7.48
C ASP A 134 -8.75 -24.63 -6.14
N THR A 135 -9.80 -24.07 -5.53
CA THR A 135 -9.87 -23.45 -4.23
C THR A 135 -10.51 -24.36 -3.16
N ILE A 136 -9.79 -24.62 -2.06
CA ILE A 136 -10.24 -25.26 -0.82
C ILE A 136 -10.53 -24.16 0.20
N ASP A 137 -11.79 -24.04 0.61
CA ASP A 137 -12.25 -22.99 1.53
C ASP A 137 -12.09 -23.38 3.00
N ILE A 138 -11.32 -22.61 3.76
CA ILE A 138 -11.17 -22.75 5.21
C ILE A 138 -11.86 -21.57 5.91
N THR A 139 -13.01 -21.81 6.56
CA THR A 139 -13.73 -20.75 7.27
C THR A 139 -13.36 -20.69 8.76
N PHE A 140 -12.80 -19.55 9.20
CA PHE A 140 -12.58 -19.30 10.62
C PHE A 140 -13.91 -19.11 11.37
N ASN A 141 -13.97 -19.55 12.62
CA ASN A 141 -15.18 -19.44 13.45
C ASN A 141 -15.21 -18.09 14.18
N THR A 142 -16.12 -17.22 13.74
CA THR A 142 -16.22 -15.82 14.20
C THR A 142 -17.32 -15.58 15.25
N SER A 143 -18.04 -16.61 15.68
CA SER A 143 -19.24 -16.46 16.53
C SER A 143 -19.01 -15.59 17.80
N THR A 144 -19.98 -14.71 18.07
CA THR A 144 -20.00 -13.80 19.23
C THR A 144 -20.24 -14.58 20.52
N VAL A 145 -19.28 -14.57 21.43
CA VAL A 145 -19.35 -15.34 22.69
C VAL A 145 -20.32 -14.66 23.66
N GLY A 146 -21.52 -15.21 23.79
CA GLY A 146 -22.51 -14.86 24.82
C GLY A 146 -22.86 -15.98 25.79
N ASP A 147 -22.57 -17.24 25.46
CA ASP A 147 -22.91 -18.39 26.31
C ASP A 147 -21.76 -19.42 26.36
N SER A 148 -21.61 -20.03 27.54
CA SER A 148 -20.40 -20.62 28.10
C SER A 148 -19.90 -21.95 27.49
N GLU A 149 -20.27 -22.33 26.26
CA GLU A 149 -20.03 -23.69 25.73
C GLU A 149 -19.10 -23.84 24.51
N ASP A 150 -18.68 -22.78 23.81
CA ASP A 150 -17.72 -22.95 22.70
C ASP A 150 -16.26 -22.85 23.14
N ILE A 151 -15.47 -23.84 22.71
CA ILE A 151 -14.04 -24.02 23.01
C ILE A 151 -13.26 -23.59 21.75
N PHE A 152 -12.62 -22.41 21.76
CA PHE A 152 -11.52 -22.11 20.84
C PHE A 152 -10.37 -23.09 21.09
N GLY A 153 -9.73 -23.58 20.03
CA GLY A 153 -8.76 -24.67 20.10
C GLY A 153 -8.20 -25.03 18.72
N THR A 154 -7.54 -26.18 18.63
CA THR A 154 -6.90 -26.65 17.40
C THR A 154 -7.86 -27.49 16.55
N PHE A 155 -7.85 -27.27 15.23
CA PHE A 155 -8.64 -27.97 14.22
C PHE A 155 -7.72 -28.58 13.16
N GLU A 156 -8.13 -29.66 12.51
CA GLU A 156 -7.55 -30.12 11.24
C GLU A 156 -8.56 -29.85 10.11
N ALA A 157 -8.08 -29.37 8.96
CA ALA A 157 -8.90 -29.22 7.76
C ALA A 157 -9.04 -30.56 7.01
N THR A 158 -10.25 -30.87 6.51
CA THR A 158 -10.47 -31.98 5.57
C THR A 158 -10.06 -31.60 4.15
N ALA A 159 -10.14 -32.56 3.22
CA ALA A 159 -9.95 -32.32 1.79
C ALA A 159 -10.89 -31.25 1.24
N ASP A 160 -12.13 -31.22 1.74
CA ASP A 160 -13.16 -30.28 1.32
C ASP A 160 -13.13 -28.96 2.12
N GLY A 161 -12.08 -28.72 2.93
CA GLY A 161 -11.93 -27.49 3.73
C GLY A 161 -12.73 -27.44 5.04
N GLU A 162 -13.49 -28.50 5.38
CA GLU A 162 -14.24 -28.56 6.63
C GLU A 162 -13.31 -28.69 7.85
N LEU A 163 -13.64 -27.99 8.94
CA LEU A 163 -12.84 -27.99 10.17
C LEU A 163 -13.29 -29.07 11.15
N ASN A 164 -12.39 -30.03 11.44
CA ASN A 164 -12.57 -31.02 12.49
C ASN A 164 -11.83 -30.63 13.76
N GLN A 165 -12.56 -30.43 14.86
CA GLN A 165 -11.94 -30.11 16.14
C GLN A 165 -11.07 -31.26 16.66
N ILE A 166 -9.82 -30.95 17.03
CA ILE A 166 -8.93 -31.90 17.70
C ILE A 166 -9.32 -31.96 19.19
N ALA A 167 -9.56 -33.16 19.71
CA ALA A 167 -9.97 -33.35 21.10
C ALA A 167 -8.92 -32.81 22.08
N LEU A 168 -9.31 -31.82 22.90
CA LEU A 168 -8.42 -31.25 23.91
C LEU A 168 -8.21 -32.22 25.10
N PRO A 169 -6.99 -32.28 25.67
CA PRO A 169 -6.75 -33.03 26.90
C PRO A 169 -7.58 -32.49 28.07
N GLU A 170 -8.01 -33.39 28.96
CA GLU A 170 -8.87 -33.06 30.10
C GLU A 170 -8.18 -32.04 31.02
N GLY A 171 -8.67 -30.79 31.03
CA GLY A 171 -8.09 -29.65 31.78
C GLY A 171 -7.39 -28.57 30.94
N ALA A 172 -7.50 -28.59 29.61
CA ALA A 172 -7.00 -27.53 28.74
C ALA A 172 -7.62 -26.15 29.07
N ILE A 173 -6.78 -25.11 29.01
CA ILE A 173 -7.16 -23.72 29.28
C ILE A 173 -7.92 -23.18 28.05
N ARG A 174 -9.02 -22.46 28.29
CA ARG A 174 -9.75 -21.72 27.24
C ARG A 174 -8.85 -20.58 26.76
N ASN A 175 -8.40 -20.59 25.51
CA ASN A 175 -7.61 -19.51 24.91
C ASN A 175 -8.46 -18.71 23.90
N SER A 176 -7.98 -17.53 23.54
CA SER A 176 -8.54 -16.62 22.52
C SER A 176 -8.13 -16.98 21.09
N GLN A 177 -7.49 -18.14 20.89
CA GLN A 177 -6.83 -18.50 19.64
C GLN A 177 -7.53 -19.67 18.95
N GLN A 178 -7.82 -19.52 17.66
CA GLN A 178 -8.23 -20.61 16.79
C GLN A 178 -7.06 -20.99 15.89
N THR A 179 -6.63 -22.25 15.93
CA THR A 179 -5.55 -22.74 15.07
C THR A 179 -6.06 -23.87 14.19
N VAL A 180 -5.93 -23.75 12.87
CA VAL A 180 -6.14 -24.82 11.91
C VAL A 180 -4.75 -25.36 11.55
N THR A 181 -4.48 -26.63 11.86
CA THR A 181 -3.16 -27.25 11.66
C THR A 181 -3.22 -28.35 10.61
N SER A 182 -2.03 -28.79 10.16
CA SER A 182 -1.88 -29.88 9.19
C SER A 182 -2.66 -29.63 7.91
N ILE A 183 -2.72 -28.37 7.47
CA ILE A 183 -3.38 -27.99 6.23
C ILE A 183 -2.60 -28.63 5.05
N GLY A 184 -3.35 -29.21 4.11
CA GLY A 184 -2.80 -29.98 3.01
C GLY A 184 -2.55 -31.46 3.32
N LYS A 185 -2.82 -31.97 4.52
CA LYS A 185 -2.58 -33.39 4.88
C LYS A 185 -3.42 -34.40 4.11
N ALA A 186 -4.66 -34.05 3.79
CA ALA A 186 -5.58 -34.92 3.04
C ALA A 186 -5.29 -34.92 1.54
N GLU A 187 -4.64 -33.87 1.03
CA GLU A 187 -4.33 -33.63 -0.39
C GLU A 187 -3.02 -34.28 -0.84
N TRP A 188 -2.77 -35.51 -0.38
CA TRP A 188 -1.59 -36.27 -0.74
C TRP A 188 -1.97 -37.46 -1.60
N ASP A 189 -1.30 -37.60 -2.75
CA ASP A 189 -1.48 -38.77 -3.59
C ASP A 189 -0.97 -40.06 -2.89
N ALA A 190 -1.34 -41.23 -3.44
CA ALA A 190 -0.89 -42.52 -2.92
C ALA A 190 0.65 -42.71 -2.99
N ALA A 191 1.37 -41.84 -3.71
CA ALA A 191 2.83 -41.82 -3.79
C ALA A 191 3.46 -40.88 -2.75
N GLY A 192 2.66 -40.18 -1.95
CA GLY A 192 3.12 -39.25 -0.92
C GLY A 192 3.61 -37.92 -1.48
N ARG A 193 2.92 -37.36 -2.48
CA ARG A 193 3.17 -36.02 -3.02
C ARG A 193 1.92 -35.16 -2.83
N PRO A 194 2.07 -33.85 -2.52
CA PRO A 194 0.93 -32.95 -2.52
C PRO A 194 0.33 -32.88 -3.93
N VAL A 195 -1.00 -32.85 -4.02
CA VAL A 195 -1.73 -32.65 -5.29
C VAL A 195 -2.29 -31.24 -5.44
N THR A 196 -2.22 -30.44 -4.38
CA THR A 196 -2.57 -29.01 -4.33
C THR A 196 -1.34 -28.18 -3.95
N THR A 197 -1.45 -26.86 -4.05
CA THR A 197 -0.48 -25.85 -3.60
C THR A 197 -1.10 -24.96 -2.52
N SER A 198 -0.34 -24.06 -1.89
CA SER A 198 -0.91 -23.10 -0.94
C SER A 198 -1.84 -22.07 -1.59
N ALA A 199 -1.66 -21.80 -2.89
CA ALA A 199 -2.48 -20.86 -3.67
C ALA A 199 -3.90 -21.41 -3.91
N ASP A 200 -4.06 -22.71 -3.80
CA ASP A 200 -5.33 -23.42 -3.87
C ASP A 200 -6.16 -23.29 -2.59
N TYR A 201 -5.69 -22.60 -1.54
CA TYR A 201 -6.45 -22.43 -0.30
C TYR A 201 -6.98 -21.01 -0.16
N THR A 202 -8.24 -20.88 0.24
CA THR A 202 -8.86 -19.59 0.60
C THR A 202 -9.32 -19.62 2.05
N PHE A 203 -8.76 -18.73 2.85
CA PHE A 203 -9.20 -18.53 4.23
C PHE A 203 -10.32 -17.50 4.25
N ASN A 204 -11.42 -17.84 4.92
CA ASN A 204 -12.61 -17.01 4.99
C ASN A 204 -12.84 -16.55 6.42
N MET A 205 -13.05 -15.25 6.62
CA MET A 205 -13.47 -14.68 7.91
C MET A 205 -14.53 -13.61 7.71
N SER A 206 -15.69 -13.77 8.36
CA SER A 206 -16.77 -12.78 8.24
C SER A 206 -17.49 -12.46 9.54
N ASN A 207 -18.02 -11.24 9.64
CA ASN A 207 -18.87 -10.76 10.74
C ASN A 207 -18.23 -10.92 12.13
N GLN A 208 -16.92 -10.71 12.21
CA GLN A 208 -16.14 -10.86 13.44
C GLN A 208 -16.28 -9.60 14.32
N LEU A 209 -16.53 -9.79 15.61
CA LEU A 209 -16.71 -8.73 16.61
C LEU A 209 -15.67 -8.84 17.74
N GLY A 210 -14.97 -7.74 18.07
CA GLY A 210 -14.11 -7.58 19.24
C GLY A 210 -12.60 -7.83 19.01
N ALA A 211 -11.75 -7.35 19.92
CA ALA A 211 -10.31 -7.13 19.70
C ALA A 211 -9.34 -8.20 20.23
N GLU A 212 -9.81 -9.36 20.67
CA GLU A 212 -8.96 -10.32 21.40
C GLU A 212 -9.03 -11.74 20.81
N LYS A 213 -8.83 -11.90 19.50
CA LYS A 213 -8.75 -13.23 18.89
C LYS A 213 -7.58 -13.34 17.93
N GLU A 214 -6.91 -14.48 17.96
CA GLU A 214 -5.86 -14.84 17.00
C GLU A 214 -6.36 -16.03 16.17
N TYR A 215 -6.26 -15.89 14.85
CA TYR A 215 -6.69 -16.88 13.87
C TYR A 215 -5.48 -17.37 13.10
N SER A 216 -5.13 -18.65 13.26
CA SER A 216 -3.92 -19.22 12.66
C SER A 216 -4.24 -20.37 11.72
N GLY A 217 -3.62 -20.38 10.55
CA GLY A 217 -3.62 -21.48 9.59
C GLY A 217 -2.20 -21.99 9.36
N LEU A 218 -1.94 -23.25 9.66
CA LEU A 218 -0.61 -23.86 9.60
C LEU A 218 -0.54 -24.94 8.51
N PHE A 219 0.21 -24.64 7.45
CA PHE A 219 0.45 -25.51 6.30
C PHE A 219 1.58 -26.51 6.53
N LEU A 220 1.45 -27.72 6.00
CA LEU A 220 2.56 -28.67 5.98
C LEU A 220 3.70 -28.17 5.07
N SER A 221 4.96 -28.29 5.52
CA SER A 221 6.15 -27.82 4.77
C SER A 221 6.29 -28.30 3.33
N PRO A 222 5.84 -29.51 2.94
CA PRO A 222 5.92 -29.94 1.54
C PRO A 222 4.94 -29.21 0.62
N LEU A 223 3.93 -28.53 1.16
CA LEU A 223 3.02 -27.66 0.42
C LEU A 223 3.62 -26.26 0.20
N LEU A 224 4.46 -25.82 1.15
CA LEU A 224 5.23 -24.57 1.05
C LEU A 224 6.48 -24.79 0.18
N THR A 225 6.27 -25.01 -1.10
CA THR A 225 7.32 -25.05 -2.11
C THR A 225 7.06 -23.97 -3.14
N SER A 226 8.02 -23.08 -3.33
CA SER A 226 7.99 -22.16 -4.44
C SER A 226 8.10 -22.92 -5.75
N GLU A 227 7.29 -22.52 -6.73
CA GLU A 227 7.47 -22.96 -8.09
C GLU A 227 8.54 -22.10 -8.76
N SER A 228 9.08 -22.58 -9.88
CA SER A 228 9.96 -21.76 -10.71
C SER A 228 9.48 -21.85 -12.14
N ARG A 229 9.25 -20.70 -12.74
CA ARG A 229 8.92 -20.60 -14.16
C ARG A 229 10.08 -20.01 -14.95
N SER A 230 10.18 -20.42 -16.19
CA SER A 230 11.12 -19.85 -17.14
C SER A 230 10.50 -18.60 -17.78
N THR A 231 11.27 -17.53 -17.97
CA THR A 231 10.85 -16.30 -18.65
C THR A 231 11.94 -15.85 -19.63
N ASN A 232 11.60 -14.99 -20.59
CA ASN A 232 12.55 -14.27 -21.44
C ASN A 232 13.62 -15.14 -22.15
N SER A 233 13.23 -16.09 -23.01
CA SER A 233 14.21 -16.69 -23.94
C SER A 233 14.37 -15.83 -25.19
N GLN A 234 15.59 -15.69 -25.70
CA GLN A 234 15.88 -14.84 -26.86
C GLN A 234 16.62 -15.57 -27.99
N LEU A 235 16.36 -15.16 -29.23
CA LEU A 235 17.14 -15.51 -30.42
C LEU A 235 17.68 -14.23 -31.06
N PHE A 236 19.00 -14.13 -31.12
CA PHE A 236 19.71 -13.06 -31.80
C PHE A 236 20.03 -13.47 -33.23
N ILE A 237 19.65 -12.61 -34.17
CA ILE A 237 19.85 -12.79 -35.59
C ILE A 237 20.79 -11.71 -36.11
N GLU A 238 22.02 -12.10 -36.42
CA GLU A 238 23.00 -11.25 -37.06
C GLU A 238 23.06 -11.58 -38.55
N LEU A 239 22.66 -10.66 -39.41
CA LEU A 239 22.70 -10.82 -40.86
C LEU A 239 23.33 -9.59 -41.52
N LEU A 240 24.27 -9.81 -42.44
CA LEU A 240 24.92 -8.74 -43.20
C LEU A 240 25.43 -9.24 -44.55
N ASP A 241 25.19 -8.47 -45.62
CA ASP A 241 25.97 -8.62 -46.86
C ASP A 241 27.23 -7.76 -46.73
N ILE A 242 28.38 -8.39 -46.50
CA ILE A 242 29.66 -7.71 -46.31
C ILE A 242 30.00 -6.79 -47.51
N ARG A 243 29.45 -7.06 -48.71
CA ARG A 243 29.66 -6.19 -49.88
C ARG A 243 28.85 -4.91 -49.86
N ALA A 244 27.70 -4.94 -49.18
CA ALA A 244 26.79 -3.83 -49.03
C ALA A 244 26.92 -3.15 -47.65
N ALA A 245 27.83 -3.62 -46.80
CA ALA A 245 28.10 -3.02 -45.51
C ALA A 245 28.47 -1.53 -45.65
N GLY A 246 27.85 -0.70 -44.80
CA GLY A 246 28.01 0.76 -44.83
C GLY A 246 27.24 1.48 -45.95
N THR A 247 26.33 0.80 -46.65
CA THR A 247 25.37 1.41 -47.59
C THR A 247 24.00 1.60 -46.95
N GLU A 248 23.07 2.27 -47.65
CA GLU A 248 21.66 2.41 -47.22
C GLU A 248 20.89 1.07 -47.24
N GLU A 249 21.41 0.04 -47.93
CA GLU A 249 20.82 -1.31 -48.05
C GLU A 249 21.80 -2.39 -47.55
N PRO A 250 22.09 -2.47 -46.25
CA PRO A 250 23.14 -3.33 -45.69
C PRO A 250 22.88 -4.84 -45.86
N LEU A 251 21.62 -5.26 -46.08
CA LEU A 251 21.26 -6.66 -46.36
C LEU A 251 21.39 -7.02 -47.85
N GLY A 252 21.62 -6.03 -48.73
CA GLY A 252 22.02 -6.23 -50.13
C GLY A 252 21.24 -7.32 -50.87
N ASN A 253 21.97 -8.32 -51.39
CA ASN A 253 21.39 -9.42 -52.19
C ASN A 253 21.42 -10.78 -51.47
N LEU A 254 21.31 -10.78 -50.14
CA LEU A 254 21.32 -12.02 -49.37
C LEU A 254 20.20 -12.97 -49.84
N PRO A 255 20.49 -14.26 -50.11
CA PRO A 255 19.49 -15.24 -50.56
C PRO A 255 18.72 -15.87 -49.38
N ILE A 256 18.54 -15.15 -48.28
CA ILE A 256 17.88 -15.66 -47.06
C ILE A 256 16.38 -15.38 -47.17
N ASP A 257 15.54 -16.39 -46.97
CA ASP A 257 14.07 -16.23 -47.01
C ASP A 257 13.37 -16.62 -45.71
N GLY A 258 14.15 -16.98 -44.69
CA GLY A 258 13.62 -17.38 -43.40
C GLY A 258 14.67 -17.88 -42.44
N ILE A 259 14.22 -18.20 -41.23
CA ILE A 259 15.02 -18.69 -40.12
C ILE A 259 14.33 -19.93 -39.56
N ARG A 260 15.13 -20.96 -39.25
CA ARG A 260 14.69 -22.18 -38.59
C ARG A 260 15.37 -22.29 -37.24
N PHE A 261 14.60 -22.52 -36.20
CA PHE A 261 15.05 -22.69 -34.81
C PHE A 261 14.17 -23.72 -34.11
N GLU A 262 14.45 -24.04 -32.86
CA GLU A 262 13.64 -24.93 -32.02
C GLU A 262 13.07 -24.14 -30.84
N VAL A 263 11.82 -24.42 -30.45
CA VAL A 263 11.12 -23.91 -29.27
C VAL A 263 10.68 -25.11 -28.45
N ASP A 264 11.18 -25.26 -27.22
CA ASP A 264 11.00 -26.45 -26.36
C ASP A 264 11.33 -27.78 -27.06
N GLY A 265 12.32 -27.74 -27.96
CA GLY A 265 12.76 -28.89 -28.75
C GLY A 265 11.86 -29.23 -29.96
N GLU A 266 10.83 -28.43 -30.24
CA GLU A 266 10.03 -28.53 -31.48
C GLU A 266 10.54 -27.55 -32.55
N ALA A 267 10.68 -28.02 -33.79
CA ALA A 267 11.30 -27.23 -34.85
C ALA A 267 10.32 -26.23 -35.49
N THR A 268 10.63 -24.94 -35.38
CA THR A 268 9.86 -23.83 -35.95
C THR A 268 10.60 -23.22 -37.15
N VAL A 269 9.85 -22.84 -38.19
CA VAL A 269 10.41 -22.24 -39.42
C VAL A 269 9.66 -20.97 -39.76
N LEU A 270 10.31 -19.84 -39.52
CA LEU A 270 9.81 -18.52 -39.85
C LEU A 270 10.27 -18.13 -41.26
N ARG A 271 9.41 -18.31 -42.28
CA ARG A 271 9.76 -18.09 -43.70
C ARG A 271 8.70 -17.24 -44.41
N SER A 272 9.14 -16.26 -45.19
CA SER A 272 8.24 -15.45 -46.03
C SER A 272 8.94 -14.83 -47.23
N ASP A 273 8.19 -14.52 -48.29
CA ASP A 273 8.73 -13.78 -49.43
C ASP A 273 9.21 -12.37 -49.02
N ALA A 274 8.57 -11.76 -48.02
CA ALA A 274 8.97 -10.45 -47.49
C ALA A 274 10.34 -10.48 -46.79
N ILE A 275 10.69 -11.58 -46.10
CA ILE A 275 12.03 -11.76 -45.52
C ILE A 275 13.10 -11.80 -46.61
N PHE A 276 12.81 -12.45 -47.74
CA PHE A 276 13.70 -12.49 -48.91
C PHE A 276 13.83 -11.13 -49.61
N GLU A 277 12.75 -10.37 -49.68
CA GLU A 277 12.73 -9.06 -50.34
C GLU A 277 13.41 -7.96 -49.53
N ALA A 278 13.53 -8.12 -48.20
CA ALA A 278 14.12 -7.12 -47.31
C ALA A 278 15.57 -6.73 -47.70
N LYS A 279 15.84 -5.41 -47.71
CA LYS A 279 17.16 -4.82 -48.00
C LYS A 279 17.73 -4.04 -46.82
N THR A 280 16.87 -3.70 -45.87
CA THR A 280 17.20 -2.95 -44.65
C THR A 280 16.71 -3.69 -43.40
N TYR A 281 17.30 -3.40 -42.23
CA TYR A 281 16.87 -4.00 -40.96
C TYR A 281 15.42 -3.67 -40.57
N PRO A 282 14.91 -2.44 -40.78
CA PRO A 282 13.48 -2.15 -40.56
C PRO A 282 12.55 -3.00 -41.43
N GLU A 283 12.89 -3.21 -42.71
CA GLU A 283 12.11 -4.08 -43.60
C GLU A 283 12.14 -5.54 -43.13
N LEU A 284 13.33 -6.03 -42.74
CA LEU A 284 13.49 -7.38 -42.20
C LEU A 284 12.70 -7.57 -40.90
N LEU A 285 12.72 -6.59 -39.99
CA LEU A 285 11.95 -6.60 -38.75
C LEU A 285 10.45 -6.65 -39.03
N SER A 286 9.94 -5.81 -39.93
CA SER A 286 8.53 -5.83 -40.33
C SER A 286 8.13 -7.18 -40.92
N ALA A 287 8.95 -7.76 -41.79
CA ALA A 287 8.70 -9.06 -42.38
C ALA A 287 8.71 -10.21 -41.35
N ILE A 288 9.60 -10.14 -40.36
CA ILE A 288 9.66 -11.11 -39.26
C ILE A 288 8.43 -11.00 -38.36
N ARG A 289 8.03 -9.79 -37.95
CA ARG A 289 6.83 -9.56 -37.12
C ARG A 289 5.56 -10.07 -37.81
N GLU A 290 5.44 -9.84 -39.12
CA GLU A 290 4.33 -10.37 -39.90
C GLU A 290 4.35 -11.90 -39.97
N ALA A 291 5.54 -12.51 -40.10
CA ALA A 291 5.66 -13.96 -40.09
C ALA A 291 5.34 -14.57 -38.71
N ILE A 292 5.74 -13.93 -37.60
CA ILE A 292 5.35 -14.33 -36.24
C ILE A 292 3.83 -14.27 -36.07
N ALA A 293 3.19 -13.16 -36.46
CA ALA A 293 1.75 -12.99 -36.30
C ALA A 293 0.89 -14.00 -37.09
N ASN A 294 1.47 -14.59 -38.15
CA ASN A 294 0.82 -15.61 -38.97
C ASN A 294 1.06 -17.05 -38.48
N ASP A 295 1.87 -17.25 -37.44
CA ASP A 295 2.21 -18.54 -36.87
C ASP A 295 1.66 -18.65 -35.43
N SER A 296 0.67 -19.52 -35.21
CA SER A 296 0.05 -19.69 -33.90
C SER A 296 1.00 -20.25 -32.85
N ASP A 297 2.03 -21.00 -33.28
CA ASP A 297 2.97 -21.65 -32.37
C ASP A 297 3.95 -20.63 -31.77
N LEU A 298 4.08 -19.46 -32.43
CA LEU A 298 4.84 -18.30 -32.00
C LEU A 298 3.98 -17.23 -31.29
N ALA A 299 2.77 -17.57 -30.83
CA ALA A 299 1.98 -16.67 -30.02
C ALA A 299 2.79 -16.22 -28.78
N GLY A 300 2.83 -14.91 -28.52
CA GLY A 300 3.62 -14.30 -27.43
C GLY A 300 5.05 -13.88 -27.82
N PHE A 301 5.57 -14.30 -28.98
CA PHE A 301 6.87 -13.82 -29.44
C PHE A 301 6.80 -12.35 -29.89
N THR A 302 7.84 -11.60 -29.54
CA THR A 302 8.07 -10.24 -30.07
C THR A 302 9.39 -10.19 -30.83
N ALA A 303 9.56 -9.18 -31.67
CA ALA A 303 10.83 -8.95 -32.37
C ALA A 303 11.19 -7.47 -32.36
N GLN A 304 12.48 -7.15 -32.26
CA GLN A 304 13.00 -5.78 -32.29
C GLN A 304 14.40 -5.70 -32.93
N ILE A 305 14.83 -4.49 -33.27
CA ILE A 305 16.23 -4.24 -33.66
C ILE A 305 17.02 -3.99 -32.36
N GLY A 306 18.08 -4.77 -32.16
CA GLY A 306 19.01 -4.63 -31.05
C GLY A 306 20.25 -3.83 -31.41
N SER A 307 21.30 -4.03 -30.62
CA SER A 307 22.61 -3.38 -30.76
C SER A 307 23.28 -3.65 -32.12
N SER A 308 24.23 -2.79 -32.48
CA SER A 308 25.07 -3.01 -33.65
C SER A 308 26.13 -4.08 -33.40
N PHE A 309 26.38 -4.94 -34.38
CA PHE A 309 27.48 -5.91 -34.35
C PHE A 309 28.52 -5.62 -35.45
N THR A 310 29.73 -6.17 -35.30
CA THR A 310 30.77 -6.14 -36.34
C THR A 310 31.04 -7.55 -36.84
N ALA A 311 30.82 -7.79 -38.13
CA ALA A 311 31.06 -9.09 -38.75
C ALA A 311 32.52 -9.53 -38.58
N THR A 312 32.74 -10.83 -38.32
CA THR A 312 34.06 -11.42 -38.09
C THR A 312 34.40 -12.51 -39.11
N ASP A 313 35.70 -12.72 -39.35
CA ASP A 313 36.24 -13.87 -40.09
C ASP A 313 37.27 -14.58 -39.21
N GLY A 314 36.99 -15.82 -38.82
CA GLY A 314 37.81 -16.58 -37.87
C GLY A 314 37.99 -15.88 -36.50
N GLY A 315 36.97 -15.14 -36.06
CA GLY A 315 36.98 -14.39 -34.80
C GLY A 315 37.76 -13.07 -34.86
N GLN A 316 38.17 -12.61 -36.05
CA GLN A 316 38.77 -11.28 -36.23
C GLN A 316 37.76 -10.33 -36.88
N PRO A 317 37.57 -9.10 -36.35
CA PRO A 317 36.61 -8.14 -36.90
C PRO A 317 37.00 -7.71 -38.31
N ILE A 318 36.02 -7.66 -39.21
CA ILE A 318 36.18 -7.17 -40.58
C ILE A 318 35.95 -5.64 -40.56
N PRO A 319 36.97 -4.80 -40.82
CA PRO A 319 36.81 -3.35 -40.72
C PRO A 319 35.73 -2.81 -41.67
N GLY A 320 34.77 -2.06 -41.11
CA GLY A 320 33.66 -1.45 -41.86
C GLY A 320 32.47 -2.36 -42.14
N ALA A 321 32.51 -3.64 -41.71
CA ALA A 321 31.40 -4.57 -41.83
C ALA A 321 30.50 -4.54 -40.57
N VAL A 322 29.80 -3.43 -40.38
CA VAL A 322 28.89 -3.21 -39.24
C VAL A 322 27.45 -3.46 -39.66
N GLY A 323 26.71 -4.19 -38.82
CA GLY A 323 25.29 -4.49 -38.99
C GLY A 323 24.50 -4.25 -37.70
N SER A 324 23.21 -4.56 -37.72
CA SER A 324 22.31 -4.51 -36.56
C SER A 324 21.70 -5.87 -36.29
N THR A 325 21.61 -6.25 -35.02
CA THR A 325 21.01 -7.52 -34.63
C THR A 325 19.48 -7.42 -34.66
N ILE A 326 18.78 -8.45 -35.12
CA ILE A 326 17.34 -8.62 -34.84
C ILE A 326 17.21 -9.55 -33.65
N ILE A 327 16.45 -9.14 -32.63
CA ILE A 327 16.19 -9.93 -31.43
C ILE A 327 14.76 -10.43 -31.51
N LEU A 328 14.56 -11.74 -31.39
CA LEU A 328 13.25 -12.35 -31.12
C LEU A 328 13.21 -12.72 -29.64
N THR A 329 12.16 -12.34 -28.94
CA THR A 329 11.98 -12.60 -27.50
C THR A 329 10.69 -13.38 -27.28
N ASP A 330 10.77 -14.50 -26.57
CA ASP A 330 9.62 -15.21 -26.02
C ASP A 330 9.45 -14.88 -24.54
N ALA A 331 8.46 -14.06 -24.23
CA ALA A 331 8.14 -13.68 -22.85
C ALA A 331 7.64 -14.86 -22.00
N GLN A 332 7.20 -15.94 -22.65
CA GLN A 332 6.75 -17.18 -21.97
C GLN A 332 7.92 -18.07 -21.52
N GLY A 333 9.17 -17.74 -21.91
CA GLY A 333 10.36 -18.45 -21.45
C GLY A 333 10.49 -19.89 -21.96
N ARG A 334 9.89 -20.23 -23.10
CA ARG A 334 10.11 -21.54 -23.74
C ARG A 334 11.55 -21.59 -24.25
N GLU A 335 12.22 -22.73 -24.10
CA GLU A 335 13.64 -22.84 -24.44
C GLU A 335 13.83 -22.68 -25.96
N ILE A 336 14.49 -21.58 -26.37
CA ILE A 336 14.88 -21.39 -27.76
C ILE A 336 16.27 -21.98 -27.97
N SER A 337 16.39 -22.91 -28.92
CA SER A 337 17.67 -23.56 -29.22
C SER A 337 17.89 -23.79 -30.71
N GLY A 338 19.14 -24.05 -31.05
CA GLY A 338 19.57 -24.21 -32.44
C GLY A 338 19.48 -22.91 -33.24
N GLY A 339 19.34 -23.05 -34.55
CA GLY A 339 19.34 -21.90 -35.46
C GLY A 339 19.99 -22.23 -36.80
N SER A 340 19.27 -22.00 -37.89
CA SER A 340 19.83 -22.00 -39.24
C SER A 340 19.01 -21.09 -40.14
N PHE A 341 19.67 -20.47 -41.12
CA PHE A 341 18.97 -19.71 -42.15
C PHE A 341 18.40 -20.63 -43.23
N THR A 342 17.22 -20.30 -43.75
CA THR A 342 16.67 -20.90 -44.97
C THR A 342 17.02 -20.04 -46.18
N TYR A 343 17.11 -20.70 -47.34
CA TYR A 343 17.61 -20.08 -48.56
C TYR A 343 16.56 -20.14 -49.67
N SER A 344 16.41 -19.03 -50.39
CA SER A 344 15.57 -18.93 -51.58
C SER A 344 16.25 -19.57 -52.79
N ASP A 345 15.47 -20.23 -53.64
CA ASP A 345 15.92 -20.73 -54.97
C ASP A 345 15.95 -19.61 -56.04
N GLN A 346 15.59 -18.38 -55.68
CA GLN A 346 15.60 -17.24 -56.59
C GLN A 346 17.04 -16.75 -56.85
N GLU A 347 17.31 -16.38 -58.10
CA GLU A 347 18.61 -15.84 -58.52
C GLU A 347 18.85 -14.45 -57.88
N THR A 348 19.88 -14.34 -57.05
CA THR A 348 20.29 -13.08 -56.42
C THR A 348 21.54 -12.49 -57.08
N GLY A 349 21.79 -11.19 -56.86
CA GLY A 349 23.05 -10.55 -57.22
C GLY A 349 24.25 -11.14 -56.46
N GLY A 350 25.47 -10.66 -56.74
CA GLY A 350 26.65 -11.16 -56.02
C GLY A 350 26.72 -10.64 -54.58
N PHE A 351 26.67 -11.52 -53.59
CA PHE A 351 26.71 -11.22 -52.14
C PHE A 351 27.93 -11.85 -51.43
N THR A 352 28.22 -11.40 -50.21
CA THR A 352 29.06 -12.11 -49.24
C THR A 352 28.34 -12.15 -47.90
N LEU A 353 27.75 -13.30 -47.55
CA LEU A 353 26.94 -13.48 -46.35
C LEU A 353 27.83 -13.58 -45.10
N TYR A 354 27.58 -12.69 -44.14
CA TYR A 354 27.81 -12.94 -42.72
C TYR A 354 26.45 -13.24 -42.09
N GLY A 355 26.36 -14.37 -41.39
CA GLY A 355 25.14 -14.81 -40.73
C GLY A 355 25.51 -15.53 -39.45
N ASP A 356 24.99 -15.06 -38.32
CA ASP A 356 25.12 -15.73 -37.03
C ASP A 356 23.76 -15.78 -36.32
N LEU A 357 23.56 -16.87 -35.58
CA LEU A 357 22.38 -17.09 -34.76
C LEU A 357 22.86 -17.56 -33.40
N SER A 358 22.54 -16.80 -32.36
CA SER A 358 22.80 -17.17 -30.98
C SER A 358 21.53 -17.08 -30.16
N THR A 359 21.44 -17.87 -29.10
CA THR A 359 20.29 -17.87 -28.22
C THR A 359 20.69 -17.49 -26.80
N GLU A 360 19.72 -16.97 -26.07
CA GLU A 360 19.76 -16.81 -24.63
C GLU A 360 18.78 -17.79 -24.02
N ALA A 361 19.28 -18.59 -23.09
CA ALA A 361 18.46 -19.52 -22.34
C ALA A 361 17.41 -18.73 -21.53
N PRO A 362 16.24 -19.31 -21.27
CA PRO A 362 15.26 -18.64 -20.44
C PRO A 362 15.81 -18.41 -19.02
N GLU A 363 15.43 -17.28 -18.44
CA GLU A 363 15.68 -16.92 -17.05
C GLU A 363 14.72 -17.67 -16.13
N SER A 364 15.23 -18.32 -15.10
CA SER A 364 14.41 -18.99 -14.10
C SER A 364 13.98 -18.00 -13.03
N VAL A 365 12.67 -17.74 -12.93
CA VAL A 365 12.06 -16.89 -11.91
C VAL A 365 11.40 -17.78 -10.86
N ARG A 366 11.75 -17.58 -9.59
CA ARG A 366 11.08 -18.22 -8.46
C ARG A 366 9.76 -17.49 -8.18
N GLU A 367 8.67 -18.23 -8.09
CA GLU A 367 7.38 -17.69 -7.67
C GLU A 367 7.28 -17.65 -6.13
N LEU A 368 6.57 -16.65 -5.63
CA LEU A 368 6.27 -16.55 -4.20
C LEU A 368 5.27 -17.64 -3.82
N ILE A 369 5.43 -18.19 -2.62
CA ILE A 369 4.45 -19.11 -2.03
C ILE A 369 3.23 -18.26 -1.64
N SER A 370 2.11 -18.41 -2.34
CA SER A 370 0.93 -17.55 -2.13
C SER A 370 -0.25 -18.29 -1.50
N THR A 371 -1.21 -17.55 -0.94
CA THR A 371 -2.51 -18.06 -0.48
C THR A 371 -3.57 -16.95 -0.53
N ASN A 372 -4.86 -17.32 -0.52
CA ASN A 372 -5.95 -16.34 -0.61
C ASN A 372 -6.63 -16.11 0.75
N LEU A 373 -7.10 -14.89 0.98
CA LEU A 373 -7.77 -14.48 2.22
C LEU A 373 -9.00 -13.62 1.89
N GLU A 374 -10.19 -14.12 2.20
CA GLU A 374 -11.46 -13.41 2.06
C GLU A 374 -11.94 -12.90 3.43
N LEU A 375 -12.09 -11.58 3.54
CA LEU A 375 -12.49 -10.88 4.75
C LEU A 375 -13.77 -10.08 4.50
N ASP A 376 -14.81 -10.30 5.30
CA ASP A 376 -16.08 -9.58 5.15
C ASP A 376 -16.58 -9.06 6.50
N ASN A 377 -16.60 -7.74 6.70
CA ASN A 377 -17.13 -7.11 7.91
C ASN A 377 -16.43 -7.62 9.20
N VAL A 378 -15.11 -7.45 9.24
CA VAL A 378 -14.21 -7.91 10.32
C VAL A 378 -13.82 -6.73 11.20
N GLY A 379 -13.98 -6.82 12.51
CA GLY A 379 -13.67 -5.69 13.40
C GLY A 379 -14.70 -4.56 13.31
N TYR A 380 -15.97 -4.88 13.03
CA TYR A 380 -17.00 -3.84 12.95
C TYR A 380 -17.32 -3.25 14.35
N GLY A 381 -17.00 -1.97 14.54
CA GLY A 381 -17.27 -1.20 15.77
C GLY A 381 -16.15 -1.20 16.83
N SER A 382 -15.06 -1.92 16.61
CA SER A 382 -13.80 -1.94 17.39
C SER A 382 -12.75 -2.74 16.61
N GLN A 383 -11.45 -2.57 16.88
CA GLN A 383 -10.39 -3.42 16.30
C GLN A 383 -10.76 -4.92 16.29
N GLY A 384 -10.54 -5.61 15.18
CA GLY A 384 -10.67 -7.06 15.06
C GLY A 384 -9.43 -7.83 15.55
N GLY A 385 -9.38 -9.12 15.26
CA GLY A 385 -8.29 -10.01 15.68
C GLY A 385 -7.03 -9.96 14.79
N SER A 386 -6.05 -10.82 15.09
CA SER A 386 -4.88 -11.09 14.25
C SER A 386 -5.07 -12.33 13.39
N ILE A 387 -4.45 -12.35 12.21
CA ILE A 387 -4.42 -13.50 11.30
C ILE A 387 -2.96 -13.89 11.02
N ASN A 388 -2.63 -15.16 11.26
CA ASN A 388 -1.32 -15.75 10.96
C ASN A 388 -1.44 -16.99 10.06
N LEU A 389 -1.03 -16.88 8.79
CA LEU A 389 -1.04 -18.01 7.85
C LEU A 389 0.40 -18.44 7.54
N ALA A 390 0.86 -19.52 8.14
CA ALA A 390 2.28 -19.90 8.16
C ALA A 390 2.51 -21.40 7.97
N GLY A 391 3.78 -21.83 8.00
CA GLY A 391 4.15 -23.24 8.02
C GLY A 391 4.07 -23.87 9.41
N GLU A 392 3.60 -25.12 9.49
CA GLU A 392 3.51 -25.90 10.74
C GLU A 392 4.88 -26.34 11.28
N SER A 393 5.90 -26.42 10.40
CA SER A 393 7.25 -26.85 10.77
C SER A 393 8.21 -25.67 10.93
N ASN A 394 9.27 -25.87 11.71
CA ASN A 394 10.39 -24.94 11.85
C ASN A 394 11.31 -24.92 10.61
N THR A 395 10.75 -25.03 9.40
CA THR A 395 11.53 -25.11 8.16
C THR A 395 11.97 -23.75 7.62
N ASP A 396 11.82 -22.66 8.40
CA ASP A 396 12.00 -21.27 7.93
C ASP A 396 11.20 -20.95 6.65
N LYS A 397 10.06 -21.65 6.48
CA LYS A 397 9.16 -21.48 5.33
C LYS A 397 7.78 -21.08 5.82
N GLY A 398 7.22 -20.05 5.21
CA GLY A 398 5.84 -19.61 5.40
C GLY A 398 5.22 -19.22 4.06
N VAL A 399 4.05 -18.59 4.13
CA VAL A 399 3.42 -17.99 2.96
C VAL A 399 4.07 -16.63 2.74
N GLU A 400 4.48 -16.37 1.51
CA GLU A 400 5.22 -15.18 1.10
C GLU A 400 4.31 -14.13 0.46
N GLU A 401 3.17 -14.53 -0.11
CA GLU A 401 2.19 -13.62 -0.71
C GLU A 401 0.76 -13.90 -0.20
N PHE A 402 0.06 -12.85 0.22
CA PHE A 402 -1.37 -12.89 0.52
C PHE A 402 -2.19 -12.15 -0.54
N ASN A 403 -3.10 -12.87 -1.19
CA ASN A 403 -4.13 -12.28 -2.04
C ASN A 403 -5.39 -12.03 -1.20
N VAL A 404 -5.55 -10.80 -0.72
CA VAL A 404 -6.58 -10.41 0.24
C VAL A 404 -7.75 -9.74 -0.49
N ASN A 405 -8.94 -10.29 -0.37
CA ASN A 405 -10.18 -9.64 -0.78
C ASN A 405 -10.96 -9.20 0.45
N ALA A 406 -11.05 -7.89 0.69
CA ALA A 406 -11.71 -7.30 1.86
C ALA A 406 -12.99 -6.58 1.47
N GLU A 407 -14.10 -6.88 2.14
CA GLU A 407 -15.41 -6.30 1.86
C GLU A 407 -16.08 -5.79 3.14
N ASN A 408 -16.93 -4.77 3.01
CA ASN A 408 -17.79 -4.22 4.08
C ASN A 408 -17.05 -3.75 5.35
N GLY A 409 -15.76 -3.43 5.25
CA GLY A 409 -14.96 -2.93 6.36
C GLY A 409 -14.19 -4.03 7.09
N VAL A 410 -12.89 -3.86 7.20
CA VAL A 410 -11.95 -4.78 7.83
C VAL A 410 -11.02 -3.99 8.74
N TRP A 411 -10.88 -4.43 9.99
CA TRP A 411 -9.86 -3.94 10.91
C TRP A 411 -9.17 -5.11 11.60
N LEU A 412 -7.90 -5.34 11.29
CA LEU A 412 -7.04 -6.34 11.92
C LEU A 412 -6.02 -5.68 12.87
N SER A 413 -5.61 -6.39 13.90
CA SER A 413 -4.47 -5.97 14.72
C SER A 413 -3.13 -6.35 14.08
N ARG A 414 -3.09 -7.49 13.39
CA ARG A 414 -1.94 -8.00 12.62
C ARG A 414 -2.39 -8.85 11.44
N LEU A 415 -1.58 -8.85 10.40
CA LEU A 415 -1.66 -9.79 9.28
C LEU A 415 -0.25 -10.30 8.99
N GLU A 416 -0.01 -11.59 9.21
CA GLU A 416 1.34 -12.14 9.28
C GLU A 416 1.45 -13.56 8.70
N SER A 417 2.68 -13.95 8.36
CA SER A 417 3.05 -15.35 8.12
C SER A 417 4.26 -15.67 9.01
N GLU A 418 3.99 -15.75 10.30
CA GLU A 418 5.02 -16.00 11.30
C GLU A 418 5.12 -17.49 11.61
N SER A 419 6.30 -18.05 11.37
CA SER A 419 6.58 -19.43 11.79
C SER A 419 6.58 -19.57 13.32
N PRO A 420 6.38 -20.79 13.87
CA PRO A 420 6.51 -21.03 15.32
C PRO A 420 7.89 -20.69 15.92
N SER A 421 8.91 -20.43 15.08
CA SER A 421 10.23 -19.95 15.48
C SER A 421 10.36 -18.43 15.54
N GLY A 422 9.31 -17.68 15.22
CA GLY A 422 9.29 -16.22 15.25
C GLY A 422 9.82 -15.54 13.98
N LYS A 423 9.92 -16.27 12.86
CA LYS A 423 10.38 -15.70 11.58
C LYS A 423 9.20 -15.36 10.68
N GLN A 424 9.16 -14.12 10.20
CA GLN A 424 8.21 -13.65 9.19
C GLN A 424 8.60 -14.08 7.78
N ALA A 425 7.67 -14.70 7.07
CA ALA A 425 7.84 -15.05 5.66
C ALA A 425 7.04 -14.15 4.71
N LEU A 426 6.05 -13.38 5.22
CA LEU A 426 5.18 -12.56 4.40
C LEU A 426 5.99 -11.43 3.75
N LYS A 427 5.99 -11.41 2.42
CA LYS A 427 6.69 -10.42 1.60
C LYS A 427 5.70 -9.48 0.90
N GLU A 428 4.61 -10.03 0.37
CA GLU A 428 3.70 -9.30 -0.51
C GLU A 428 2.24 -9.46 -0.05
N ILE A 429 1.49 -8.37 -0.09
CA ILE A 429 0.05 -8.34 0.13
C ILE A 429 -0.59 -7.66 -1.08
N ASN A 430 -1.46 -8.37 -1.78
CA ASN A 430 -2.30 -7.84 -2.85
C ASN A 430 -3.72 -7.66 -2.32
N LEU A 431 -4.16 -6.41 -2.14
CA LEU A 431 -5.46 -6.07 -1.59
C LEU A 431 -6.45 -5.66 -2.69
N THR A 432 -7.62 -6.30 -2.68
CA THR A 432 -8.78 -5.93 -3.51
C THR A 432 -10.05 -5.85 -2.65
N GLY A 433 -11.14 -5.35 -3.24
CA GLY A 433 -12.46 -5.32 -2.61
C GLY A 433 -12.93 -3.90 -2.31
N SER A 434 -13.71 -3.70 -1.23
CA SER A 434 -14.30 -2.40 -0.91
C SER A 434 -14.53 -2.14 0.58
N GLY A 435 -14.69 -0.86 0.93
CA GLY A 435 -15.08 -0.40 2.27
C GLY A 435 -13.97 0.35 2.99
N TYR A 436 -13.50 -0.17 4.12
CA TYR A 436 -12.27 0.29 4.77
C TYR A 436 -11.39 -0.90 5.07
N PHE A 437 -10.07 -0.75 4.95
CA PHE A 437 -9.11 -1.79 5.31
C PHE A 437 -8.09 -1.22 6.28
N ARG A 438 -8.01 -1.79 7.47
CA ARG A 438 -7.16 -1.28 8.55
C ARG A 438 -6.33 -2.39 9.15
N VAL A 439 -5.03 -2.17 9.31
CA VAL A 439 -4.13 -3.10 10.01
C VAL A 439 -3.24 -2.30 10.94
N GLY A 440 -3.39 -2.49 12.25
CA GLY A 440 -2.64 -1.71 13.24
C GLY A 440 -3.44 -1.39 14.49
N GLN A 441 -2.79 -0.70 15.44
CA GLN A 441 -3.35 -0.39 16.75
C GLN A 441 -4.50 0.60 16.66
N GLN A 442 -5.56 0.38 17.45
CA GLN A 442 -6.70 1.27 17.47
C GLN A 442 -6.43 2.57 18.23
N ALA A 443 -6.67 3.69 17.54
CA ALA A 443 -6.72 5.06 18.01
C ALA A 443 -8.13 5.63 17.80
N ASP A 444 -9.02 5.51 18.78
CA ASP A 444 -10.44 5.85 18.64
C ASP A 444 -11.14 5.19 17.42
N GLN A 445 -11.29 5.92 16.31
CA GLN A 445 -11.87 5.48 15.04
C GLN A 445 -10.82 5.36 13.92
N ASN A 446 -9.53 5.48 14.22
CA ASN A 446 -8.41 5.42 13.29
C ASN A 446 -7.32 4.47 13.78
N VAL A 447 -6.28 4.30 12.98
CA VAL A 447 -5.06 3.61 13.38
C VAL A 447 -4.10 4.64 14.01
N LEU A 448 -3.29 4.23 14.99
CA LEU A 448 -2.34 5.15 15.66
C LEU A 448 -1.36 5.79 14.66
N GLY A 449 -1.09 7.08 14.85
CA GLY A 449 0.03 7.77 14.21
C GLY A 449 1.38 7.30 14.77
N VAL A 450 2.48 7.73 14.17
CA VAL A 450 3.82 7.24 14.58
C VAL A 450 4.17 7.67 16.01
N ALA A 451 3.91 8.92 16.39
CA ALA A 451 4.20 9.39 17.76
C ALA A 451 3.44 8.58 18.83
N GLU A 452 2.17 8.25 18.56
CA GLU A 452 1.36 7.45 19.48
C GLU A 452 1.81 5.99 19.51
N LEU A 453 2.28 5.44 18.38
CA LEU A 453 2.86 4.11 18.32
C LEU A 453 4.11 4.02 19.20
N LEU A 454 5.02 4.99 19.09
CA LEU A 454 6.27 5.04 19.85
C LEU A 454 6.02 5.08 21.37
N ASP A 455 5.05 5.87 21.84
CA ASP A 455 4.67 5.95 23.26
C ASP A 455 4.09 4.61 23.78
N THR A 456 3.42 3.83 22.92
CA THR A 456 2.88 2.52 23.30
C THR A 456 3.92 1.40 23.33
N TRP A 457 5.10 1.62 22.75
CA TRP A 457 6.21 0.67 22.74
C TRP A 457 7.05 0.81 24.02
N GLU A 458 6.49 0.44 25.19
CA GLU A 458 7.25 0.42 26.46
C GLU A 458 8.48 -0.52 26.34
N VAL A 459 9.69 0.04 26.21
CA VAL A 459 10.96 -0.71 26.23
C VAL A 459 11.26 -1.21 27.65
N GLY A 460 11.19 -2.52 27.87
CA GLY A 460 11.29 -3.10 29.22
C GLY A 460 11.68 -4.58 29.32
N THR A 461 12.96 -4.92 29.14
CA THR A 461 13.63 -6.21 29.48
C THR A 461 13.07 -7.54 28.97
N GLU A 462 11.92 -7.56 28.32
CA GLU A 462 11.35 -8.73 27.61
C GLU A 462 10.80 -8.30 26.23
N ASN A 463 11.51 -7.39 25.54
CA ASN A 463 11.20 -7.03 24.16
C ASN A 463 11.40 -8.26 23.27
N THR A 464 10.30 -8.90 22.92
CA THR A 464 10.21 -9.78 21.76
C THR A 464 9.40 -9.01 20.70
N PRO A 465 9.60 -9.28 19.40
CA PRO A 465 8.77 -8.75 18.30
C PRO A 465 7.24 -8.92 18.50
N GLU A 466 6.82 -9.66 19.52
CA GLU A 466 5.42 -9.94 19.90
C GLU A 466 4.61 -8.71 20.40
N SER A 467 5.16 -7.48 20.50
CA SER A 467 4.41 -6.27 20.90
C SER A 467 4.00 -5.35 19.74
N ILE A 468 4.58 -5.52 18.55
CA ILE A 468 4.34 -4.61 17.42
C ILE A 468 3.02 -4.99 16.75
N THR A 469 2.06 -4.06 16.67
CA THR A 469 0.82 -4.27 15.90
C THR A 469 0.98 -3.69 14.49
N GLY A 470 0.22 -4.19 13.52
CA GLY A 470 0.38 -3.81 12.12
C GLY A 470 0.99 -4.90 11.25
N LEU A 471 1.59 -4.47 10.15
CA LEU A 471 2.38 -5.28 9.22
C LEU A 471 3.84 -5.29 9.68
N VAL A 472 4.46 -6.48 9.73
CA VAL A 472 5.87 -6.62 10.13
C VAL A 472 6.64 -7.24 8.97
N ASP A 473 7.72 -6.58 8.57
CA ASP A 473 8.63 -7.01 7.52
C ASP A 473 7.93 -7.29 6.18
N VAL A 474 6.86 -6.57 5.85
CA VAL A 474 6.23 -6.66 4.52
C VAL A 474 7.05 -5.83 3.54
N GLU A 475 7.50 -6.46 2.46
CA GLU A 475 8.23 -5.81 1.37
C GLU A 475 7.27 -4.99 0.51
N LYS A 476 6.12 -5.56 0.13
CA LYS A 476 5.16 -4.92 -0.78
C LYS A 476 3.74 -5.00 -0.25
N PHE A 477 3.11 -3.84 -0.15
CA PHE A 477 1.66 -3.72 0.05
C PHE A 477 1.06 -3.05 -1.18
N ASN A 478 0.25 -3.80 -1.93
CA ASN A 478 -0.39 -3.37 -3.17
C ASN A 478 -1.90 -3.19 -2.94
N GLY A 479 -2.31 -1.96 -2.65
CA GLY A 479 -3.71 -1.59 -2.38
C GLY A 479 -4.44 -0.87 -3.51
N GLN A 480 -3.80 -0.62 -4.66
CA GLN A 480 -4.32 0.21 -5.76
C GLN A 480 -5.68 -0.21 -6.33
N ASP A 481 -6.03 -1.50 -6.23
CA ASP A 481 -7.29 -2.04 -6.73
C ASP A 481 -8.41 -2.08 -5.67
N PHE A 482 -8.19 -1.52 -4.48
CA PHE A 482 -9.19 -1.42 -3.40
C PHE A 482 -10.10 -0.20 -3.56
N ASP A 483 -11.40 -0.36 -3.35
CA ASP A 483 -12.40 0.72 -3.39
C ASP A 483 -12.74 1.19 -1.97
N GLY A 484 -11.91 2.08 -1.40
CA GLY A 484 -12.13 2.64 -0.07
C GLY A 484 -10.86 3.08 0.66
N GLU A 485 -11.00 3.45 1.93
CA GLU A 485 -9.87 3.92 2.76
C GLU A 485 -8.99 2.77 3.26
N ILE A 486 -7.68 2.98 3.28
CA ILE A 486 -6.66 2.06 3.76
C ILE A 486 -5.87 2.72 4.89
N LYS A 487 -5.79 2.10 6.07
CA LYS A 487 -5.00 2.62 7.20
C LYS A 487 -4.06 1.57 7.79
N LEU A 488 -2.77 1.83 7.79
CA LEU A 488 -1.74 0.85 8.11
C LEU A 488 -0.79 1.34 9.19
N ASN A 489 -0.49 0.48 10.16
CA ASN A 489 0.79 0.49 10.85
C ASN A 489 1.72 -0.52 10.19
N ALA A 490 2.96 -0.13 9.94
CA ALA A 490 3.98 -0.99 9.37
C ALA A 490 5.31 -0.86 10.14
N TYR A 491 6.04 -1.96 10.26
CA TYR A 491 7.34 -2.00 10.90
C TYR A 491 8.30 -2.86 10.09
N ILE A 492 9.44 -2.29 9.68
CA ILE A 492 10.51 -2.99 8.95
C ILE A 492 11.70 -3.17 9.90
N THR A 493 11.96 -4.42 10.28
CA THR A 493 13.03 -4.83 11.19
C THR A 493 14.31 -5.22 10.44
N GLU A 494 15.40 -5.42 11.17
CA GLU A 494 16.68 -5.92 10.63
C GLU A 494 16.61 -7.36 10.09
N ASP A 495 15.55 -8.13 10.40
CA ASP A 495 15.40 -9.51 9.91
C ASP A 495 15.27 -9.56 8.37
N VAL A 496 14.82 -8.46 7.75
CA VAL A 496 14.75 -8.34 6.29
C VAL A 496 16.13 -8.32 5.61
N ILE A 497 17.21 -8.00 6.35
CA ILE A 497 18.56 -7.95 5.78
C ILE A 497 19.00 -9.34 5.31
N GLU A 498 18.76 -10.39 6.11
CA GLU A 498 19.07 -11.76 5.71
C GLU A 498 18.04 -12.29 4.70
N ARG A 499 16.76 -11.93 4.87
CA ARG A 499 15.65 -12.47 4.08
C ARG A 499 15.59 -11.91 2.66
N ASP A 500 15.80 -10.61 2.50
CA ASP A 500 15.56 -9.87 1.26
C ASP A 500 16.87 -9.33 0.67
N LEU A 501 17.62 -8.53 1.43
CA LEU A 501 18.79 -7.80 0.91
C LEU A 501 19.95 -8.74 0.54
N ASN A 502 20.49 -9.49 1.51
CA ASN A 502 21.60 -10.43 1.25
C ASN A 502 21.22 -11.58 0.30
N ALA A 503 19.92 -11.86 0.15
CA ALA A 503 19.44 -12.91 -0.73
C ALA A 503 19.42 -12.48 -2.21
N GLN A 504 19.35 -11.18 -2.47
CA GLN A 504 19.29 -10.58 -3.81
C GLN A 504 20.63 -9.96 -4.26
N ASP A 505 21.59 -9.75 -3.36
CA ASP A 505 22.98 -9.31 -3.64
C ASP A 505 23.78 -10.32 -4.49
N ASP A 506 23.46 -10.39 -5.78
CA ASP A 506 24.09 -11.27 -6.76
C ASP A 506 24.42 -10.60 -8.10
N GLN A 507 24.17 -9.30 -8.25
CA GLN A 507 24.40 -8.55 -9.49
C GLN A 507 25.77 -7.86 -9.51
N ASP A 508 26.36 -7.75 -10.70
CA ASP A 508 27.64 -7.04 -10.90
C ASP A 508 27.47 -5.50 -10.85
N VAL A 509 26.23 -5.01 -11.02
CA VAL A 509 25.83 -3.61 -10.94
C VAL A 509 25.02 -3.43 -9.65
N PRO A 510 25.53 -2.68 -8.65
CA PRO A 510 24.89 -2.59 -7.32
C PRO A 510 23.47 -2.02 -7.28
N ALA A 511 22.99 -1.36 -8.33
CA ALA A 511 21.63 -0.83 -8.39
C ALA A 511 20.61 -1.85 -8.95
N ASP A 512 21.10 -2.93 -9.58
CA ASP A 512 20.24 -3.93 -10.25
C ASP A 512 19.68 -4.97 -9.26
N ASP A 513 20.18 -5.00 -8.02
CA ASP A 513 19.75 -5.86 -6.91
C ASP A 513 19.11 -5.10 -5.72
N ASN A 514 18.78 -3.81 -5.90
CA ASN A 514 18.05 -3.05 -4.89
C ASN A 514 16.68 -3.67 -4.58
N VAL A 515 16.38 -3.79 -3.30
CA VAL A 515 15.08 -4.17 -2.76
C VAL A 515 14.26 -2.92 -2.46
N ASN A 516 13.06 -2.87 -3.04
CA ASN A 516 12.11 -1.79 -2.86
C ASN A 516 11.00 -2.20 -1.89
N TYR A 517 11.04 -1.67 -0.67
CA TYR A 517 9.92 -1.71 0.25
C TYR A 517 8.85 -0.73 -0.24
N THR A 518 7.72 -1.25 -0.73
CA THR A 518 6.69 -0.45 -1.41
C THR A 518 5.36 -0.53 -0.69
N TYR A 519 4.81 0.62 -0.31
CA TYR A 519 3.49 0.73 0.32
C TYR A 519 2.61 1.60 -0.56
N GLN A 520 1.67 0.96 -1.24
CA GLN A 520 0.85 1.61 -2.25
C GLN A 520 -0.64 1.48 -1.90
N THR A 521 -1.36 2.61 -1.83
CA THR A 521 -2.81 2.63 -1.59
C THR A 521 -3.58 3.11 -2.81
N ALA A 522 -4.90 2.94 -2.83
CA ALA A 522 -5.77 3.39 -3.92
C ALA A 522 -6.19 4.85 -3.73
N ASP A 523 -7.17 5.31 -4.52
CA ASP A 523 -7.86 6.57 -4.22
C ASP A 523 -8.72 6.40 -2.95
N GLY A 524 -8.56 7.29 -1.97
CA GLY A 524 -9.21 7.24 -0.67
C GLY A 524 -8.50 8.15 0.35
N ASP A 525 -9.15 8.42 1.49
CA ASP A 525 -8.49 9.14 2.60
C ASP A 525 -7.66 8.14 3.42
N ASP A 526 -6.41 7.91 2.97
CA ASP A 526 -5.57 6.82 3.48
C ASP A 526 -4.63 7.26 4.61
N GLN A 527 -4.12 6.29 5.37
CA GLN A 527 -3.11 6.52 6.41
C GLN A 527 -2.01 5.46 6.37
N ILE A 528 -0.75 5.86 6.39
CA ILE A 528 0.41 4.97 6.51
C ILE A 528 1.31 5.49 7.63
N SER A 529 1.36 4.77 8.75
CA SER A 529 2.32 5.03 9.84
C SER A 529 3.39 3.93 9.82
N LEU A 530 4.62 4.27 9.42
CA LEU A 530 5.68 3.30 9.17
C LEU A 530 6.93 3.58 10.01
N ALA A 531 7.42 2.55 10.69
CA ALA A 531 8.73 2.58 11.33
C ALA A 531 9.70 1.64 10.62
N ILE A 532 10.96 2.07 10.47
CA ILE A 532 12.02 1.27 9.87
C ILE A 532 13.27 1.30 10.72
N GLN A 533 13.89 0.14 10.91
CA GLN A 533 15.16 0.07 11.64
C GLN A 533 16.31 0.66 10.82
N GLU A 534 17.13 1.48 11.47
CA GLU A 534 18.26 2.19 10.86
C GLU A 534 19.23 1.26 10.14
N THR A 535 19.40 0.03 10.62
CA THR A 535 20.32 -0.96 10.04
C THR A 535 19.89 -1.44 8.66
N VAL A 536 18.60 -1.30 8.32
CA VAL A 536 18.06 -1.61 6.99
C VAL A 536 18.45 -0.52 6.00
N LEU A 537 18.19 0.74 6.34
CA LEU A 537 18.56 1.90 5.49
C LEU A 537 20.07 2.17 5.45
N GLN A 538 20.85 1.59 6.36
CA GLN A 538 22.32 1.54 6.24
C GLN A 538 22.83 0.72 5.05
N ARG A 539 21.95 0.01 4.33
CA ARG A 539 22.28 -0.75 3.12
C ARG A 539 21.97 0.09 1.89
N GLU A 540 22.92 0.13 0.95
CA GLU A 540 22.72 0.77 -0.36
C GLU A 540 21.47 0.20 -1.06
N ASP A 541 21.28 -1.11 -0.95
CA ASP A 541 20.28 -1.85 -1.69
C ASP A 541 18.86 -1.69 -1.12
N ALA A 542 18.68 -0.96 -0.01
CA ALA A 542 17.38 -0.78 0.62
C ALA A 542 16.74 0.55 0.23
N LEU A 543 15.59 0.48 -0.44
CA LEU A 543 14.78 1.63 -0.82
C LEU A 543 13.38 1.53 -0.21
N LEU A 544 12.84 2.63 0.31
CA LEU A 544 11.48 2.75 0.80
C LEU A 544 10.67 3.68 -0.09
N ASN A 545 9.58 3.17 -0.67
CA ASN A 545 8.67 3.92 -1.54
C ASN A 545 7.25 3.85 -0.99
N ILE A 546 6.72 5.01 -0.60
CA ILE A 546 5.34 5.17 -0.16
C ILE A 546 4.58 5.96 -1.23
N ASN A 547 3.45 5.42 -1.68
CA ASN A 547 2.61 6.05 -2.69
C ASN A 547 1.13 5.92 -2.28
N ALA A 548 0.62 6.97 -1.65
CA ALA A 548 -0.81 7.11 -1.40
C ALA A 548 -1.51 7.63 -2.66
N GLY A 549 -2.67 7.07 -2.99
CA GLY A 549 -3.46 7.51 -4.14
C GLY A 549 -4.13 8.86 -3.90
N ASN A 550 -5.11 9.25 -4.72
CA ASN A 550 -5.77 10.54 -4.51
C ASN A 550 -6.72 10.49 -3.30
N GLY A 551 -6.83 11.56 -2.52
CA GLY A 551 -7.64 11.68 -1.32
C GLY A 551 -6.92 12.52 -0.27
N ASP A 552 -7.53 12.74 0.89
CA ASP A 552 -6.87 13.48 1.97
C ASP A 552 -6.04 12.48 2.80
N ASN A 553 -4.77 12.26 2.42
CA ASN A 553 -3.94 11.20 2.97
C ASN A 553 -3.09 11.65 4.15
N VAL A 554 -2.69 10.71 5.02
CA VAL A 554 -1.75 10.92 6.11
C VAL A 554 -0.60 9.92 6.03
N VAL A 555 0.62 10.38 5.76
CA VAL A 555 1.82 9.55 5.76
C VAL A 555 2.75 9.99 6.88
N GLU A 556 3.11 9.06 7.76
CA GLU A 556 4.04 9.29 8.86
C GLU A 556 5.14 8.23 8.85
N THR A 557 6.41 8.65 8.92
CA THR A 557 7.56 7.74 8.94
C THR A 557 8.54 8.05 10.07
N VAL A 558 9.16 7.03 10.65
CA VAL A 558 10.25 7.18 11.63
C VAL A 558 11.37 6.17 11.40
N ILE A 559 12.60 6.61 11.58
CA ILE A 559 13.76 5.72 11.66
C ILE A 559 14.07 5.41 13.13
N VAL A 560 14.16 4.11 13.45
CA VAL A 560 14.37 3.61 14.81
C VAL A 560 15.62 2.75 14.94
N ASP A 561 16.17 2.63 16.14
CA ASP A 561 17.29 1.75 16.45
C ASP A 561 16.83 0.28 16.59
N ALA A 562 17.77 -0.61 16.94
CA ALA A 562 17.50 -2.02 17.17
C ALA A 562 16.50 -2.29 18.32
N ASN A 563 16.24 -1.30 19.20
CA ASN A 563 15.31 -1.39 20.32
C ASN A 563 13.93 -0.76 20.00
N GLY A 564 13.75 -0.20 18.80
CA GLY A 564 12.52 0.51 18.41
C GLY A 564 12.45 1.94 18.91
N LEU A 565 13.57 2.52 19.35
CA LEU A 565 13.65 3.93 19.78
C LEU A 565 14.08 4.81 18.60
N PRO A 566 13.52 6.01 18.42
CA PRO A 566 14.00 6.93 17.40
C PRO A 566 15.51 7.18 17.51
N THR A 567 16.23 7.17 16.39
CA THR A 567 17.70 7.32 16.40
C THR A 567 18.13 8.74 16.04
N SER A 568 19.24 9.20 16.63
CA SER A 568 19.89 10.47 16.31
C SER A 568 21.19 10.35 15.50
N VAL A 569 21.66 9.13 15.22
CA VAL A 569 23.09 8.91 14.95
C VAL A 569 23.44 8.57 13.50
N VAL A 570 22.50 8.30 12.60
CA VAL A 570 22.92 7.67 11.34
C VAL A 570 22.16 8.17 10.11
N ASN A 571 22.34 9.43 9.71
CA ASN A 571 22.02 9.75 8.30
C ASN A 571 22.97 10.67 7.54
N GLN A 572 23.57 11.70 8.13
CA GLN A 572 24.54 12.54 7.39
C GLN A 572 25.67 11.71 6.71
N GLN A 573 26.13 10.62 7.32
CA GLN A 573 27.16 9.76 6.73
C GLN A 573 26.59 8.70 5.76
N LEU A 574 25.32 8.31 5.88
CA LEU A 574 24.70 7.33 4.98
C LEU A 574 24.27 7.97 3.66
N ASN A 575 23.60 9.11 3.72
CA ASN A 575 23.11 9.78 2.52
C ASN A 575 24.23 10.50 1.73
N GLN A 576 25.30 10.94 2.40
CA GLN A 576 26.52 11.40 1.71
C GLN A 576 27.28 10.26 1.00
N ASP A 577 27.15 9.00 1.46
CA ASP A 577 27.90 7.85 0.92
C ASP A 577 27.08 6.99 -0.08
N PHE A 578 25.74 7.00 -0.04
CA PHE A 578 24.86 6.08 -0.82
C PHE A 578 23.77 6.74 -1.71
N GLY A 579 23.53 8.05 -1.64
CA GLY A 579 22.64 8.79 -2.55
C GLY A 579 21.30 9.23 -1.93
N ALA A 580 20.71 10.31 -2.46
CA ALA A 580 19.65 11.12 -1.85
C ALA A 580 18.20 10.57 -1.93
N GLU A 581 17.97 9.32 -2.33
CA GLU A 581 16.61 8.81 -2.67
C GLU A 581 16.21 7.52 -1.92
N GLN A 582 16.80 7.24 -0.75
CA GLN A 582 16.46 6.01 0.00
C GLN A 582 15.02 5.97 0.51
N VAL A 583 14.40 7.13 0.77
CA VAL A 583 13.00 7.25 1.16
C VAL A 583 12.28 8.18 0.19
N THR A 584 11.23 7.68 -0.46
CA THR A 584 10.35 8.45 -1.35
C THR A 584 8.92 8.37 -0.86
N ILE A 585 8.26 9.52 -0.73
CA ILE A 585 6.86 9.65 -0.30
C ILE A 585 6.09 10.45 -1.35
N VAL A 586 5.00 9.87 -1.85
CA VAL A 586 4.07 10.50 -2.79
C VAL A 586 2.64 10.35 -2.27
N THR A 587 1.83 11.41 -2.27
CA THR A 587 0.44 11.36 -1.76
C THR A 587 -0.65 11.74 -2.76
N GLY A 588 -0.31 12.10 -4.00
CA GLY A 588 -1.31 12.19 -5.06
C GLY A 588 -2.01 13.55 -5.17
N ASN A 589 -3.34 13.62 -5.05
CA ASN A 589 -4.07 14.89 -5.01
C ASN A 589 -5.10 14.81 -3.88
N GLY A 590 -5.33 15.90 -3.16
CA GLY A 590 -6.14 16.00 -1.95
C GLY A 590 -5.41 16.86 -0.93
N ASP A 591 -6.04 17.19 0.19
CA ASP A 591 -5.38 17.96 1.25
C ASP A 591 -4.58 16.99 2.13
N ASP A 592 -3.32 16.73 1.77
CA ASP A 592 -2.48 15.67 2.35
C ASP A 592 -1.66 16.14 3.56
N VAL A 593 -1.26 15.18 4.40
CA VAL A 593 -0.36 15.41 5.54
C VAL A 593 0.81 14.43 5.50
N VAL A 594 2.04 14.94 5.45
CA VAL A 594 3.27 14.14 5.50
C VAL A 594 4.09 14.53 6.73
N ARG A 595 4.50 13.56 7.55
CA ARG A 595 5.39 13.78 8.70
C ARG A 595 6.54 12.78 8.71
N THR A 596 7.75 13.30 8.69
CA THR A 596 8.97 12.55 8.94
C THR A 596 9.44 12.84 10.37
N TRP A 597 9.65 11.80 11.16
CA TRP A 597 10.06 11.91 12.56
C TRP A 597 11.56 11.56 12.68
N GLY A 598 12.38 12.55 13.04
CA GLY A 598 13.80 12.36 13.37
C GLY A 598 14.70 12.33 12.15
N ALA A 599 15.78 11.52 12.23
CA ALA A 599 16.75 11.37 11.16
C ALA A 599 16.11 10.88 9.86
N GLY A 600 16.53 11.42 8.72
CA GLY A 600 16.03 10.96 7.42
C GLY A 600 16.13 12.05 6.36
N ASP A 601 16.52 11.67 5.15
CA ASP A 601 16.28 12.51 3.98
C ASP A 601 15.24 11.77 3.16
N ALA A 602 14.09 12.40 3.01
CA ALA A 602 13.02 11.91 2.17
C ALA A 602 12.85 12.82 0.97
N THR A 603 12.55 12.21 -0.18
CA THR A 603 11.95 12.93 -1.31
C THR A 603 10.44 12.89 -1.14
N ILE A 604 9.81 14.05 -0.90
CA ILE A 604 8.38 14.19 -0.61
C ILE A 604 7.70 14.93 -1.75
N SER A 605 6.60 14.37 -2.27
CA SER A 605 5.78 14.99 -3.32
C SER A 605 4.28 14.83 -3.04
N THR A 606 3.58 15.91 -2.71
CA THR A 606 2.16 15.83 -2.31
C THR A 606 1.17 16.12 -3.43
N GLY A 607 1.59 16.79 -4.51
CA GLY A 607 0.79 16.94 -5.72
C GLY A 607 -0.20 18.10 -5.65
N ALA A 608 -1.51 17.91 -5.75
CA ALA A 608 -2.45 19.06 -5.77
C ALA A 608 -3.44 19.03 -4.60
N GLY A 609 -3.56 20.14 -3.89
CA GLY A 609 -4.36 20.28 -2.67
C GLY A 609 -3.77 21.34 -1.76
N ASN A 610 -4.28 21.49 -0.55
CA ASN A 610 -3.63 22.31 0.47
C ASN A 610 -2.93 21.36 1.45
N ASP A 611 -1.65 21.11 1.19
CA ASP A 611 -0.91 20.06 1.87
C ASP A 611 -0.17 20.58 3.10
N ALA A 612 0.08 19.71 4.09
CA ALA A 612 0.89 20.00 5.27
C ALA A 612 2.06 19.02 5.38
N ILE A 613 3.28 19.50 5.16
CA ILE A 613 4.52 18.72 5.24
C ILE A 613 5.32 19.13 6.48
N TYR A 614 5.73 18.16 7.28
CA TYR A 614 6.60 18.35 8.44
C TYR A 614 7.87 17.53 8.23
N ALA A 615 8.97 18.21 7.89
CA ALA A 615 10.24 17.64 7.44
C ALA A 615 11.07 17.02 8.58
N ASP A 616 11.02 17.62 9.75
CA ASP A 616 11.33 16.97 11.03
C ASP A 616 10.49 17.65 12.11
N ASN A 617 9.90 16.85 12.99
CA ASN A 617 9.14 17.32 14.14
C ASN A 617 9.52 16.55 15.42
N SER A 618 10.72 15.98 15.42
CA SER A 618 11.21 15.08 16.45
C SER A 618 11.39 15.72 17.82
N GLY A 619 11.47 17.05 17.91
CA GLY A 619 11.54 17.77 19.20
C GLY A 619 10.29 17.60 20.08
N LEU A 620 9.21 17.01 19.56
CA LEU A 620 8.03 16.61 20.34
C LEU A 620 8.16 15.23 21.01
N VAL A 621 9.24 14.48 20.74
CA VAL A 621 9.49 13.13 21.26
C VAL A 621 10.93 13.02 21.79
N ASP A 622 11.12 12.46 22.98
CA ASP A 622 12.44 12.20 23.54
C ASP A 622 13.04 10.98 22.83
N LEU A 623 13.97 11.21 21.91
CA LEU A 623 14.59 10.13 21.14
C LEU A 623 15.37 9.11 21.99
N ALA A 624 15.75 9.46 23.22
CA ALA A 624 16.42 8.52 24.12
C ALA A 624 15.45 7.56 24.82
N THR A 625 14.17 7.91 24.94
CA THR A 625 13.18 7.11 25.68
C THR A 625 11.93 6.75 24.88
N GLY A 626 11.66 7.41 23.77
CA GLY A 626 10.43 7.30 22.98
C GLY A 626 9.23 8.05 23.59
N ASP A 627 9.41 8.70 24.74
CA ASP A 627 8.33 9.40 25.44
C ASP A 627 8.01 10.75 24.78
N SER A 628 6.75 11.18 24.81
CA SER A 628 6.41 12.56 24.41
C SER A 628 7.15 13.61 25.27
N ILE A 629 7.64 14.66 24.62
CA ILE A 629 8.16 15.88 25.27
C ILE A 629 7.01 16.87 25.42
N ASP A 630 7.05 17.68 26.49
CA ASP A 630 6.11 18.79 26.65
C ASP A 630 6.29 19.77 25.46
N ALA A 631 5.36 19.75 24.52
CA ALA A 631 5.28 20.75 23.45
C ALA A 631 5.18 22.16 24.04
N THR A 632 5.64 23.17 23.27
CA THR A 632 5.46 24.56 23.71
C THR A 632 3.98 24.85 23.93
N ARG A 633 3.67 25.37 25.11
CA ARG A 633 2.29 25.60 25.54
C ARG A 633 2.15 26.93 26.26
N TRP A 634 1.15 27.70 25.86
CA TRP A 634 0.72 28.93 26.52
C TRP A 634 -0.65 28.77 27.18
N GLU A 635 -0.72 29.01 28.48
CA GLU A 635 -1.94 28.92 29.30
C GLU A 635 -2.42 30.33 29.67
N PHE A 636 -3.48 30.80 29.01
CA PHE A 636 -4.08 32.12 29.25
C PHE A 636 -5.22 32.06 30.27
N ASN A 637 -5.55 33.21 30.85
CA ASN A 637 -6.45 33.30 32.02
C ASN A 637 -5.95 32.43 33.20
N SER A 638 -4.64 32.26 33.37
CA SER A 638 -4.03 31.37 34.37
C SER A 638 -3.56 32.08 35.63
N THR A 639 -3.51 31.35 36.74
CA THR A 639 -2.84 31.78 37.99
C THR A 639 -1.32 31.59 37.97
N ALA A 640 -0.76 31.03 36.89
CA ALA A 640 0.66 30.71 36.73
C ALA A 640 1.61 31.91 36.94
N ALA A 641 1.13 33.14 36.73
CA ALA A 641 1.87 34.37 36.96
C ALA A 641 3.29 34.37 36.32
N GLY A 642 3.40 33.91 35.06
CA GLY A 642 4.65 33.76 34.32
C GLY A 642 5.49 32.53 34.69
N GLY A 643 4.95 31.61 35.49
CA GLY A 643 5.54 30.28 35.72
C GLY A 643 4.98 29.21 34.78
N ALA A 644 5.24 27.94 35.10
CA ALA A 644 4.62 26.82 34.38
C ALA A 644 3.09 26.85 34.50
N PRO A 645 2.35 26.36 33.49
CA PRO A 645 0.89 26.22 33.53
C PRO A 645 0.41 25.53 34.80
N THR A 646 -0.67 26.03 35.38
CA THR A 646 -1.18 25.54 36.68
C THR A 646 -2.52 24.81 36.55
N GLU A 647 -3.15 24.84 35.38
CA GLU A 647 -4.52 24.38 35.15
C GLU A 647 -5.56 25.08 36.07
N GLU A 648 -5.17 26.18 36.72
CA GLU A 648 -6.00 26.93 37.64
C GLU A 648 -6.32 28.33 37.09
N SER A 649 -7.57 28.54 36.68
CA SER A 649 -8.09 29.79 36.12
C SER A 649 -7.97 30.97 37.10
N ASN A 650 -7.45 32.11 36.65
CA ASN A 650 -7.28 33.36 37.42
C ASN A 650 -8.54 34.22 37.55
N SER A 651 -9.72 33.69 37.21
CA SER A 651 -11.02 34.38 37.20
C SER A 651 -11.21 35.25 38.45
N ASN A 652 -10.99 36.57 38.28
CA ASN A 652 -10.67 37.41 39.41
C ASN A 652 -11.88 38.12 40.04
N ALA A 653 -11.88 38.31 41.37
CA ALA A 653 -12.57 39.45 42.00
C ALA A 653 -11.62 40.42 42.74
N GLY A 654 -10.37 40.01 43.03
CA GLY A 654 -9.25 40.83 43.52
C GLY A 654 -7.83 40.19 43.50
N LEU A 655 -7.71 38.85 43.45
CA LEU A 655 -6.69 37.96 42.81
C LEU A 655 -6.68 36.66 43.65
N SER A 656 -7.26 35.57 43.11
CA SER A 656 -7.28 34.17 43.60
C SER A 656 -8.24 33.73 44.74
N ASN A 657 -8.54 32.42 44.64
CA ASN A 657 -9.11 31.46 45.60
C ASN A 657 -10.65 31.40 45.77
N GLY A 658 -11.32 30.74 44.80
CA GLY A 658 -12.66 30.18 44.99
C GLY A 658 -13.63 30.21 43.82
N ALA A 659 -13.23 30.68 42.64
CA ALA A 659 -14.10 30.81 41.46
C ALA A 659 -13.52 30.10 40.23
N ASN A 660 -13.29 28.78 40.32
CA ASN A 660 -13.05 27.99 39.12
C ASN A 660 -14.32 28.04 38.25
N GLY A 661 -14.22 28.53 37.01
CA GLY A 661 -15.32 28.52 36.02
C GLY A 661 -16.26 29.73 35.96
N VAL A 662 -15.89 30.93 36.45
CA VAL A 662 -16.69 32.16 36.22
C VAL A 662 -16.02 33.08 35.20
N ALA A 663 -16.60 33.21 34.01
CA ALA A 663 -16.07 34.05 32.93
C ALA A 663 -15.99 35.54 33.34
N GLN A 664 -14.87 36.19 33.02
CA GLN A 664 -14.69 37.63 33.23
C GLN A 664 -15.55 38.39 32.22
N THR A 665 -16.19 39.50 32.63
CA THR A 665 -17.05 40.31 31.75
C THR A 665 -16.43 41.68 31.49
N PHE A 666 -16.35 42.05 30.22
CA PHE A 666 -15.77 43.30 29.75
C PHE A 666 -16.85 44.13 29.04
N ASN A 667 -16.90 45.43 29.31
CA ASN A 667 -17.69 46.41 28.56
C ASN A 667 -17.00 46.73 27.24
N ALA A 668 -16.91 45.74 26.37
CA ALA A 668 -16.40 45.84 25.02
C ALA A 668 -17.31 45.06 24.07
N PHE A 669 -17.52 45.58 22.87
CA PHE A 669 -18.38 44.97 21.85
C PHE A 669 -17.89 45.36 20.46
N LYS A 670 -18.25 44.55 19.45
CA LYS A 670 -17.73 44.68 18.07
C LYS A 670 -16.20 44.71 18.01
N LEU A 671 -15.57 43.92 18.90
CA LEU A 671 -14.13 43.68 18.88
C LEU A 671 -13.79 42.69 17.77
N GLN A 672 -12.57 42.77 17.28
CA GLN A 672 -11.94 41.70 16.51
C GLN A 672 -10.65 41.27 17.19
N VAL A 673 -10.27 40.02 16.96
CA VAL A 673 -9.01 39.41 17.39
C VAL A 673 -8.27 38.85 16.17
N GLN A 674 -6.95 38.87 16.19
CA GLN A 674 -6.05 38.23 15.25
C GLN A 674 -4.98 37.51 16.07
N VAL A 675 -4.56 36.35 15.61
CA VAL A 675 -3.47 35.58 16.22
C VAL A 675 -2.34 35.53 15.22
N SER A 676 -1.11 35.71 15.69
CA SER A 676 0.09 35.51 14.90
C SER A 676 0.93 34.43 15.56
N PHE A 677 1.48 33.52 14.76
CA PHE A 677 2.48 32.56 15.21
C PHE A 677 3.64 32.51 14.21
N LYS A 678 4.88 32.73 14.66
CA LYS A 678 6.09 32.82 13.82
C LYS A 678 5.89 33.70 12.58
N GLY A 679 5.24 34.86 12.77
CA GLY A 679 4.93 35.82 11.70
C GLY A 679 3.74 35.47 10.79
N PHE A 680 3.19 34.24 10.88
CA PHE A 680 1.97 33.86 10.17
C PHE A 680 0.75 34.41 10.90
N GLU A 681 0.01 35.30 10.25
CA GLU A 681 -1.15 35.97 10.84
C GLU A 681 -2.48 35.38 10.36
N SER A 682 -3.37 35.08 11.29
CA SER A 682 -4.74 34.72 10.93
C SER A 682 -5.55 35.89 10.43
N VAL A 683 -6.71 35.59 9.81
CA VAL A 683 -7.68 36.64 9.50
C VAL A 683 -8.29 37.24 10.76
N TRP A 684 -8.65 38.53 10.72
CA TRP A 684 -9.32 39.19 11.85
C TRP A 684 -10.72 38.60 12.12
N VAL A 685 -10.86 37.86 13.22
CA VAL A 685 -12.11 37.22 13.67
C VAL A 685 -12.93 38.15 14.56
N ASN A 686 -14.25 38.15 14.41
CA ASN A 686 -15.13 38.94 15.26
C ASN A 686 -15.35 38.27 16.61
N VAL A 687 -15.13 39.00 17.71
CA VAL A 687 -15.41 38.50 19.05
C VAL A 687 -16.92 38.56 19.33
N PRO A 688 -17.58 37.43 19.69
CA PRO A 688 -18.97 37.41 20.10
C PRO A 688 -19.25 38.34 21.29
N HIS A 689 -20.44 38.94 21.32
CA HIS A 689 -20.82 39.87 22.39
C HIS A 689 -22.33 39.87 22.65
N SER A 690 -22.73 40.25 23.87
CA SER A 690 -24.13 40.48 24.27
C SER A 690 -24.35 41.96 24.56
N ALA A 691 -25.14 42.63 23.70
CA ALA A 691 -25.32 44.08 23.73
C ALA A 691 -23.97 44.83 23.66
N THR A 692 -23.51 45.40 24.78
CA THR A 692 -22.27 46.21 24.85
C THR A 692 -21.14 45.54 25.63
N GLN A 693 -21.28 44.24 25.91
CA GLN A 693 -20.34 43.46 26.72
C GLN A 693 -19.93 42.16 26.03
N THR A 694 -18.70 41.73 26.29
CA THR A 694 -18.16 40.41 25.92
C THR A 694 -17.63 39.72 27.18
N THR A 695 -17.32 38.43 27.09
CA THR A 695 -16.73 37.65 28.20
C THR A 695 -15.44 36.97 27.78
N SER A 696 -14.61 36.56 28.75
CA SER A 696 -13.40 35.77 28.46
C SER A 696 -13.69 34.50 27.66
N LEU A 697 -14.79 33.79 27.93
CA LEU A 697 -15.20 32.62 27.12
C LEU A 697 -15.54 32.97 25.66
N GLN A 698 -16.15 34.14 25.42
CA GLN A 698 -16.43 34.59 24.06
C GLN A 698 -15.14 34.99 23.33
N ILE A 699 -14.17 35.54 24.06
CA ILE A 699 -12.84 35.86 23.53
C ILE A 699 -12.08 34.57 23.21
N ASN A 700 -12.03 33.60 24.14
CA ASN A 700 -11.42 32.28 23.91
C ASN A 700 -11.99 31.62 22.65
N GLN A 701 -13.31 31.66 22.44
CA GLN A 701 -13.88 31.11 21.22
C GLN A 701 -13.48 31.85 19.95
N ALA A 702 -13.36 33.18 20.01
CA ALA A 702 -12.87 33.92 18.85
C ALA A 702 -11.39 33.66 18.56
N ILE A 703 -10.57 33.40 19.59
CA ILE A 703 -9.16 33.01 19.42
C ILE A 703 -9.07 31.60 18.84
N LYS A 704 -9.84 30.64 19.35
CA LYS A 704 -9.91 29.29 18.77
C LYS A 704 -10.39 29.30 17.33
N ASP A 705 -11.39 30.12 17.01
CA ASP A 705 -11.84 30.32 15.64
C ASP A 705 -10.74 30.91 14.75
N ALA A 706 -9.86 31.75 15.30
CA ALA A 706 -8.74 32.38 14.59
C ALA A 706 -7.49 31.50 14.48
N VAL A 707 -7.45 30.36 15.18
CA VAL A 707 -6.34 29.40 15.13
C VAL A 707 -6.78 28.14 14.40
N ASN A 708 -7.76 27.41 14.95
CA ASN A 708 -8.13 26.07 14.49
C ASN A 708 -8.98 26.06 13.20
N ASN A 709 -9.31 27.22 12.63
CA ASN A 709 -9.95 27.33 11.31
C ASN A 709 -9.16 28.24 10.36
N ASP A 710 -7.95 28.62 10.74
CA ASP A 710 -7.05 29.35 9.85
C ASP A 710 -6.30 28.35 8.97
N ALA A 711 -6.10 28.70 7.70
CA ALA A 711 -5.51 27.79 6.72
C ALA A 711 -4.06 27.42 7.03
N VAL A 712 -3.33 28.26 7.76
CA VAL A 712 -1.93 28.00 8.14
C VAL A 712 -1.84 27.64 9.61
N LEU A 713 -2.43 28.45 10.50
CA LEU A 713 -2.21 28.28 11.94
C LEU A 713 -2.73 26.95 12.48
N GLN A 714 -3.78 26.36 11.88
CA GLN A 714 -4.31 25.06 12.31
C GLN A 714 -3.28 23.92 12.17
N HIS A 715 -2.23 24.11 11.36
CA HIS A 715 -1.14 23.15 11.17
C HIS A 715 0.07 23.44 12.08
N LEU A 716 0.13 24.63 12.69
CA LEU A 716 1.28 25.07 13.49
C LEU A 716 0.99 25.10 14.99
N ILE A 717 -0.23 25.49 15.38
CA ILE A 717 -0.67 25.60 16.77
C ILE A 717 -2.14 25.15 16.90
N GLU A 718 -2.48 24.59 18.05
CA GLU A 718 -3.87 24.24 18.41
C GLU A 718 -4.32 25.03 19.63
N ALA A 719 -5.50 25.65 19.55
CA ALA A 719 -6.11 26.36 20.65
C ALA A 719 -7.28 25.55 21.27
N ASN A 720 -7.16 25.25 22.57
CA ASN A 720 -8.04 24.37 23.33
C ASN A 720 -8.68 25.05 24.55
N ASP A 721 -9.87 24.60 24.94
CA ASP A 721 -10.47 25.02 26.21
C ASP A 721 -9.85 24.21 27.37
N GLY A 722 -9.15 24.91 28.28
CA GLY A 722 -8.63 24.31 29.50
C GLY A 722 -9.67 24.21 30.62
N ASN A 723 -9.27 23.70 31.78
CA ASN A 723 -10.15 23.59 32.95
C ASN A 723 -10.62 24.98 33.44
N GLY A 724 -11.93 25.20 33.47
CA GLY A 724 -12.52 26.48 33.91
C GLY A 724 -12.73 27.46 32.74
N ASN A 725 -12.07 28.62 32.76
CA ASN A 725 -12.07 29.58 31.63
C ASN A 725 -10.66 29.77 31.05
N ILE A 726 -9.79 28.79 31.27
CA ILE A 726 -8.45 28.76 30.69
C ILE A 726 -8.57 28.61 29.17
N LEU A 727 -7.66 29.27 28.46
CA LEU A 727 -7.40 29.00 27.05
C LEU A 727 -5.99 28.45 26.97
N ASP A 728 -5.86 27.27 26.39
CA ASP A 728 -4.58 26.63 26.11
C ASP A 728 -4.27 26.79 24.63
N ILE A 729 -3.05 27.23 24.31
CA ILE A 729 -2.53 27.20 22.95
C ILE A 729 -1.29 26.33 22.99
N VAL A 730 -1.23 25.30 22.16
CA VAL A 730 -0.16 24.30 22.12
C VAL A 730 0.47 24.32 20.72
N SER A 731 1.79 24.31 20.64
CA SER A 731 2.50 24.14 19.37
C SER A 731 2.32 22.71 18.86
N LEU A 732 2.03 22.59 17.57
CA LEU A 732 2.01 21.32 16.83
C LEU A 732 3.37 21.04 16.16
N ILE A 733 4.26 22.03 16.19
CA ILE A 733 5.63 21.95 15.69
C ILE A 733 6.61 22.06 16.85
N ASP A 734 7.79 21.48 16.69
CA ASP A 734 8.90 21.63 17.62
C ASP A 734 9.54 23.02 17.55
N GLU A 735 10.43 23.31 18.51
CA GLU A 735 11.02 24.63 18.67
C GLU A 735 12.36 24.77 17.94
N SER A 736 12.80 25.99 17.68
CA SER A 736 14.18 26.22 17.22
C SER A 736 15.17 26.23 18.41
N GLN A 737 16.43 25.88 18.17
CA GLN A 737 17.52 25.84 19.18
C GLN A 737 17.71 27.18 19.93
N ASP A 738 17.19 28.29 19.41
CA ASP A 738 17.06 29.57 20.12
C ASP A 738 15.90 29.52 21.14
N LEU A 739 16.12 28.70 22.18
CA LEU A 739 15.23 28.51 23.32
C LEU A 739 14.75 29.87 23.87
N GLY A 740 13.49 30.20 23.59
CA GLY A 740 12.75 31.25 24.27
C GLY A 740 12.59 32.58 23.52
N ASN A 741 12.37 32.56 22.21
CA ASN A 741 11.80 33.74 21.55
C ASN A 741 10.30 33.85 21.89
N LEU A 742 10.02 34.46 23.05
CA LEU A 742 8.68 34.74 23.58
C LEU A 742 7.81 35.63 22.66
N GLU A 743 8.33 36.01 21.49
CA GLU A 743 7.71 36.86 20.48
C GLU A 743 7.02 36.03 19.38
N ASP A 744 7.20 34.71 19.36
CA ASP A 744 6.65 33.86 18.29
C ASP A 744 5.12 33.84 18.29
N LEU A 745 4.46 33.89 19.46
CA LEU A 745 3.00 34.00 19.57
C LEU A 745 2.58 35.43 19.92
N SER A 746 1.61 35.98 19.18
CA SER A 746 0.92 37.22 19.54
C SER A 746 -0.59 37.12 19.39
N ILE A 747 -1.33 37.80 20.27
CA ILE A 747 -2.79 37.89 20.22
C ILE A 747 -3.21 39.36 20.25
N ASP A 748 -3.60 39.86 19.07
CA ASP A 748 -3.92 41.26 18.88
C ASP A 748 -5.41 41.53 18.86
N PHE A 749 -5.82 42.61 19.54
CA PHE A 749 -7.21 43.04 19.58
C PHE A 749 -7.40 44.41 18.96
N ARG A 750 -8.55 44.59 18.29
CA ARG A 750 -8.95 45.90 17.79
C ARG A 750 -10.42 46.21 18.03
N GLY A 751 -10.67 47.45 18.48
CA GLY A 751 -12.03 47.97 18.70
C GLY A 751 -12.84 48.17 17.41
N PRO A 752 -14.10 48.62 17.47
CA PRO A 752 -14.83 49.01 16.28
C PRO A 752 -14.36 50.36 15.71
N LEU A 753 -14.58 50.58 14.42
CA LEU A 753 -14.43 51.88 13.77
C LEU A 753 -15.56 52.84 14.19
N ALA A 754 -15.26 54.14 14.17
CA ALA A 754 -16.27 55.18 14.41
C ALA A 754 -17.37 55.18 13.34
N ALA A 755 -18.56 55.63 13.72
CA ALA A 755 -19.70 55.70 12.81
C ALA A 755 -19.38 56.55 11.57
N GLY A 756 -19.55 55.97 10.38
CA GLY A 756 -19.30 56.63 9.11
C GLY A 756 -17.82 56.78 8.72
N ALA A 757 -16.90 56.12 9.42
CA ALA A 757 -15.51 56.03 9.00
C ALA A 757 -15.38 55.27 7.66
N ALA A 758 -14.33 55.53 6.90
CA ALA A 758 -14.00 54.69 5.75
C ALA A 758 -13.65 53.28 6.25
N ASN A 759 -14.18 52.24 5.59
CA ASN A 759 -14.01 50.85 6.01
C ASN A 759 -13.57 49.93 4.87
N PRO A 760 -12.37 50.13 4.31
CA PRO A 760 -11.86 49.24 3.28
C PRO A 760 -11.56 47.83 3.80
N THR A 761 -11.37 47.65 5.11
CA THR A 761 -10.95 46.39 5.75
C THR A 761 -12.11 45.56 6.33
N GLY A 762 -13.36 45.96 6.10
CA GLY A 762 -14.53 45.24 6.62
C GLY A 762 -14.69 45.25 8.15
N ARG A 763 -13.88 46.02 8.89
CA ARG A 763 -13.90 46.12 10.36
C ARG A 763 -15.27 46.58 10.89
N PRO A 764 -15.82 45.98 11.97
CA PRO A 764 -17.08 46.40 12.55
C PRO A 764 -17.16 47.91 12.84
N GLN A 765 -18.30 48.52 12.50
CA GLN A 765 -18.55 49.95 12.73
C GLN A 765 -19.61 50.21 13.80
N LEU A 766 -19.40 51.28 14.56
CA LEU A 766 -20.42 51.82 15.45
C LEU A 766 -21.56 52.47 14.66
N THR A 767 -22.77 52.36 15.17
CA THR A 767 -23.91 53.18 14.76
C THR A 767 -23.82 54.56 15.41
N ALA A 768 -24.62 55.53 14.93
CA ALA A 768 -24.62 56.89 15.47
C ALA A 768 -25.03 56.98 16.96
N ASP A 769 -25.78 55.99 17.47
CA ASP A 769 -26.26 55.94 18.85
C ASP A 769 -25.35 55.12 19.77
N GLU A 770 -24.38 54.40 19.22
CA GLU A 770 -23.41 53.61 19.99
C GLU A 770 -22.19 54.46 20.36
N THR A 771 -21.68 54.27 21.59
CA THR A 771 -20.46 54.95 22.06
C THR A 771 -19.29 53.98 22.02
N ASN A 772 -18.09 54.47 21.67
CA ASN A 772 -16.90 53.65 21.55
C ASN A 772 -16.50 53.06 22.92
N ALA A 773 -16.42 51.74 22.97
CA ALA A 773 -16.15 50.96 24.18
C ALA A 773 -14.64 50.71 24.42
N THR A 774 -13.78 51.66 24.02
CA THR A 774 -12.31 51.61 24.22
C THR A 774 -11.90 51.54 25.70
N ALA A 775 -12.83 51.66 26.64
CA ALA A 775 -12.54 51.75 28.07
C ALA A 775 -12.00 50.46 28.71
N GLN A 776 -12.16 49.28 28.08
CA GLN A 776 -11.64 48.01 28.63
C GLN A 776 -10.85 47.16 27.63
N LEU A 777 -10.45 47.70 26.47
CA LEU A 777 -9.58 46.98 25.53
C LEU A 777 -8.23 46.64 26.17
N GLY A 778 -7.58 47.62 26.82
CA GLY A 778 -6.31 47.37 27.51
C GLY A 778 -6.40 46.37 28.67
N ALA A 779 -7.58 46.18 29.26
CA ALA A 779 -7.78 45.15 30.29
C ALA A 779 -7.98 43.75 29.68
N ILE A 780 -8.37 43.65 28.41
CA ILE A 780 -8.38 42.39 27.66
C ILE A 780 -6.95 42.10 27.19
N GLU A 781 -6.27 43.08 26.60
CA GLU A 781 -4.87 42.95 26.16
C GLU A 781 -3.97 42.49 27.32
N GLU A 782 -4.12 43.03 28.54
CA GLU A 782 -3.34 42.59 29.72
C GLU A 782 -3.54 41.11 30.09
N ILE A 783 -4.63 40.47 29.67
CA ILE A 783 -4.91 39.05 29.96
C ILE A 783 -4.33 38.10 28.91
N TYR A 784 -4.24 38.56 27.66
CA TYR A 784 -3.81 37.77 26.51
C TYR A 784 -2.49 38.25 25.90
N THR A 785 -1.82 39.20 26.56
CA THR A 785 -0.51 39.68 26.13
C THR A 785 0.54 38.60 26.37
N THR A 786 1.37 38.40 25.35
CA THR A 786 2.57 37.56 25.41
C THR A 786 3.81 38.38 25.80
N ASP A 787 3.67 39.70 26.02
CA ASP A 787 4.78 40.55 26.43
C ASP A 787 5.31 40.13 27.81
N GLY A 788 6.59 39.72 27.85
CA GLY A 788 7.24 39.36 29.10
C GLY A 788 6.72 38.09 29.75
N VAL A 789 6.19 37.13 28.96
CA VAL A 789 5.97 35.74 29.39
C VAL A 789 7.26 35.17 30.02
N GLY A 790 7.12 34.23 30.97
CA GLY A 790 8.24 33.75 31.80
C GLY A 790 8.69 34.72 32.91
N THR A 791 8.15 35.94 32.98
CA THR A 791 8.44 36.90 34.06
C THR A 791 7.34 36.92 35.13
N ALA A 792 7.71 37.29 36.38
CA ALA A 792 6.78 37.32 37.51
C ALA A 792 5.60 38.30 37.38
N ASP A 793 5.63 39.19 36.37
CA ASP A 793 4.56 40.15 36.08
C ASP A 793 3.59 39.65 34.98
N SER A 794 3.93 38.57 34.26
CA SER A 794 3.04 37.93 33.28
C SER A 794 1.88 37.21 33.96
N VAL A 795 0.75 37.06 33.28
CA VAL A 795 -0.43 36.29 33.73
C VAL A 795 -0.66 35.02 32.90
N VAL A 796 0.30 34.70 32.03
CA VAL A 796 0.31 33.52 31.15
C VAL A 796 1.22 32.46 31.78
N GLY A 797 0.80 31.20 31.73
CA GLY A 797 1.66 30.07 32.06
C GLY A 797 2.35 29.55 30.81
N GLU A 798 3.62 29.15 30.90
CA GLU A 798 4.38 28.68 29.73
C GLU A 798 5.24 27.45 30.05
N VAL A 799 5.26 26.50 29.11
CA VAL A 799 6.31 25.50 28.96
C VAL A 799 6.90 25.68 27.57
N VAL A 800 8.22 25.64 27.46
CA VAL A 800 8.94 25.72 26.19
C VAL A 800 9.29 24.29 25.79
N GLY A 801 8.97 23.93 24.56
CA GLY A 801 9.34 22.66 23.95
C GLY A 801 10.84 22.59 23.62
N GLU A 802 11.24 21.46 23.05
CA GLU A 802 12.61 21.24 22.61
C GLU A 802 12.68 21.30 21.08
N ALA A 803 13.88 21.53 20.57
CA ALA A 803 14.16 21.45 19.14
C ALA A 803 14.41 20.01 18.68
N SER A 804 14.26 19.79 17.37
CA SER A 804 14.71 18.57 16.72
C SER A 804 16.15 18.25 17.14
N GLN A 805 16.36 17.00 17.59
CA GLN A 805 17.66 16.54 18.06
C GLN A 805 18.53 16.00 16.92
N VAL A 806 17.97 15.94 15.70
CA VAL A 806 18.59 15.39 14.50
C VAL A 806 18.47 16.38 13.35
N GLU A 807 19.31 16.17 12.34
CA GLU A 807 19.34 16.97 11.13
C GLU A 807 18.44 16.34 10.07
N SER A 808 17.85 17.20 9.24
CA SER A 808 16.94 16.87 8.15
C SER A 808 17.46 17.50 6.86
N ASP A 809 17.62 16.71 5.80
CA ASP A 809 18.01 17.20 4.46
C ASP A 809 16.99 16.73 3.40
N ASN A 810 15.71 16.96 3.64
CA ASN A 810 14.63 16.48 2.77
C ASN A 810 14.55 17.27 1.45
N VAL A 811 14.01 16.64 0.41
CA VAL A 811 13.63 17.31 -0.85
C VAL A 811 12.11 17.32 -0.96
N ILE A 812 11.50 18.50 -0.92
CA ILE A 812 10.05 18.68 -0.79
C ILE A 812 9.48 19.37 -2.02
N ASN A 813 8.50 18.74 -2.66
CA ASN A 813 7.68 19.35 -3.70
C ASN A 813 6.20 19.29 -3.27
N ALA A 814 5.69 20.38 -2.72
CA ALA A 814 4.28 20.48 -2.31
C ALA A 814 3.31 20.56 -3.51
N GLY A 815 3.81 20.72 -4.72
CA GLY A 815 3.00 20.80 -5.93
C GLY A 815 2.12 22.05 -5.99
N THR A 816 0.79 21.91 -6.07
CA THR A 816 -0.13 23.02 -6.31
C THR A 816 -1.17 23.17 -5.20
N GLY A 817 -1.14 24.30 -4.50
CA GLY A 817 -2.26 24.83 -3.74
C GLY A 817 -1.77 25.78 -2.65
N ASN A 818 -2.44 25.80 -1.50
CA ASN A 818 -2.02 26.61 -0.35
C ASN A 818 -1.37 25.71 0.69
N ASP A 819 -0.08 25.44 0.53
CA ASP A 819 0.64 24.42 1.26
C ASP A 819 1.35 25.00 2.49
N VAL A 820 1.46 24.21 3.56
CA VAL A 820 2.23 24.50 4.76
C VAL A 820 3.42 23.55 4.82
N ILE A 821 4.63 24.09 4.81
CA ILE A 821 5.87 23.33 4.82
C ILE A 821 6.63 23.73 6.08
N VAL A 822 6.78 22.80 7.02
CA VAL A 822 7.53 22.99 8.26
C VAL A 822 8.88 22.29 8.10
N LEU A 823 9.95 23.07 7.97
CA LEU A 823 11.32 22.57 7.84
C LEU A 823 11.89 22.21 9.22
N GLY A 824 12.90 21.33 9.23
CA GLY A 824 13.45 20.81 10.47
C GLY A 824 14.22 21.87 11.25
N THR A 825 14.28 21.70 12.58
CA THR A 825 14.90 22.65 13.50
C THR A 825 16.30 22.22 13.97
N GLY A 826 16.86 21.18 13.33
CA GLY A 826 18.21 20.68 13.57
C GLY A 826 19.29 21.68 13.21
N ALA A 827 20.38 21.73 13.97
CA ALA A 827 21.41 22.77 13.81
C ALA A 827 22.20 22.69 12.50
N GLU A 828 22.21 21.54 11.82
CA GLU A 828 22.83 21.33 10.51
C GLU A 828 21.82 20.86 9.45
N SER A 829 20.50 21.05 9.67
CA SER A 829 19.46 20.72 8.68
C SER A 829 19.59 21.57 7.41
N ASN A 830 19.44 20.96 6.23
CA ASN A 830 19.48 21.60 4.92
C ASN A 830 18.33 21.10 4.04
N ASP A 831 17.10 21.47 4.39
CA ASP A 831 15.95 21.05 3.62
C ASP A 831 15.86 21.83 2.29
N THR A 832 15.41 21.15 1.24
CA THR A 832 15.23 21.71 -0.10
C THR A 832 13.75 21.78 -0.46
N VAL A 833 13.22 22.98 -0.69
CA VAL A 833 11.88 23.20 -1.22
C VAL A 833 11.95 23.41 -2.73
N LYS A 834 11.45 22.44 -3.47
CA LYS A 834 11.47 22.41 -4.93
C LYS A 834 10.24 23.06 -5.54
N ILE A 835 10.45 23.97 -6.48
CA ILE A 835 9.41 24.69 -7.20
C ILE A 835 9.46 24.34 -8.69
N ASP A 836 8.64 23.37 -9.09
CA ASP A 836 8.62 22.85 -10.46
C ASP A 836 7.58 23.47 -11.39
N GLY A 837 6.73 24.36 -10.87
CA GLY A 837 5.60 24.88 -11.61
C GLY A 837 4.82 25.97 -10.90
N VAL A 838 3.54 26.07 -11.27
CA VAL A 838 2.60 27.00 -10.63
C VAL A 838 2.04 26.42 -9.35
N PHE A 839 1.86 27.27 -8.35
CA PHE A 839 1.29 27.00 -7.04
C PHE A 839 0.48 28.22 -6.58
N ASP A 840 -0.37 28.10 -5.56
CA ASP A 840 -1.10 29.27 -5.06
C ASP A 840 -0.27 30.00 -3.99
N ARG A 841 0.03 29.33 -2.87
CA ARG A 841 0.84 29.87 -1.78
C ARG A 841 1.55 28.74 -1.03
N ASN A 842 2.85 28.87 -0.80
CA ASN A 842 3.57 27.98 0.10
C ASN A 842 3.98 28.77 1.34
N SER A 843 3.43 28.41 2.49
CA SER A 843 3.79 28.92 3.81
C SER A 843 4.90 28.06 4.38
N ILE A 844 6.13 28.57 4.34
CA ILE A 844 7.35 27.85 4.69
C ILE A 844 7.82 28.32 6.07
N VAL A 845 7.80 27.42 7.03
CA VAL A 845 8.14 27.67 8.44
C VAL A 845 9.54 27.14 8.72
N ASN A 846 10.29 27.85 9.56
CA ASN A 846 11.67 27.53 9.96
C ASN A 846 12.70 27.56 8.82
N PHE A 847 12.47 28.36 7.77
CA PHE A 847 13.44 28.51 6.68
C PHE A 847 14.70 29.26 7.16
N GLU A 848 15.84 28.59 7.17
CA GLU A 848 17.15 29.16 7.48
C GLU A 848 17.82 29.70 6.21
N SER A 849 18.03 31.02 6.15
CA SER A 849 18.59 31.70 4.98
C SER A 849 20.07 32.12 5.14
N ASP A 850 20.63 32.14 6.35
CA ASP A 850 22.01 32.55 6.57
C ASP A 850 22.99 31.41 6.27
N SER A 851 23.63 31.42 5.09
CA SER A 851 24.66 30.42 4.75
C SER A 851 25.92 30.45 5.64
N ALA A 852 26.00 31.38 6.60
CA ALA A 852 27.01 31.34 7.66
C ALA A 852 26.70 30.32 8.76
N ASP A 853 25.45 29.90 8.90
CA ASP A 853 25.03 28.84 9.80
C ASP A 853 25.43 27.46 9.27
N ALA A 854 25.42 26.47 10.16
CA ALA A 854 25.94 25.14 9.84
C ALA A 854 24.98 24.35 8.93
N GLY A 855 23.67 24.59 9.09
CA GLY A 855 22.61 24.19 8.18
C GLY A 855 21.93 25.40 7.56
N PHE A 856 21.52 25.30 6.30
CA PHE A 856 20.73 26.32 5.60
C PHE A 856 19.84 25.68 4.55
N ASP A 857 18.69 26.29 4.30
CA ASP A 857 17.68 25.75 3.40
C ASP A 857 17.82 26.28 1.96
N ILE A 858 17.28 25.49 1.03
CA ILE A 858 17.41 25.72 -0.41
C ILE A 858 16.04 25.83 -1.07
N LEU A 859 15.88 26.83 -1.94
CA LEU A 859 14.81 26.90 -2.93
C LEU A 859 15.33 26.38 -4.28
N ASP A 860 14.84 25.22 -4.71
CA ASP A 860 15.26 24.61 -5.98
C ASP A 860 14.33 25.04 -7.12
N PHE A 861 14.88 25.78 -8.09
CA PHE A 861 14.22 26.21 -9.32
C PHE A 861 14.82 25.56 -10.57
N THR A 862 15.67 24.53 -10.42
CA THR A 862 16.43 23.89 -11.50
C THR A 862 15.55 23.48 -12.67
N SER A 863 14.34 22.98 -12.41
CA SER A 863 13.39 22.54 -13.46
C SER A 863 12.85 23.70 -14.31
N ILE A 864 12.72 24.89 -13.73
CA ILE A 864 12.28 26.13 -14.40
C ILE A 864 13.45 26.75 -15.16
N LEU A 865 14.65 26.76 -14.56
CA LEU A 865 15.83 27.38 -15.13
C LEU A 865 16.45 26.52 -16.25
N GLY A 866 16.37 25.19 -16.13
CA GLY A 866 17.02 24.24 -17.04
C GLY A 866 18.49 23.98 -16.70
N GLY A 867 18.93 24.36 -15.49
CA GLY A 867 20.29 24.26 -14.98
C GLY A 867 20.40 24.97 -13.62
N ALA A 868 21.62 25.11 -13.10
CA ALA A 868 21.87 25.66 -11.78
C ALA A 868 21.62 27.18 -11.72
N ALA A 869 21.04 27.64 -10.62
CA ALA A 869 20.74 29.05 -10.40
C ALA A 869 21.99 29.95 -10.33
N ASP A 870 21.95 31.09 -11.04
CA ASP A 870 22.87 32.23 -10.86
C ASP A 870 22.16 33.36 -10.09
N PHE A 871 22.48 33.48 -8.80
CA PHE A 871 21.84 34.45 -7.90
C PHE A 871 22.39 35.88 -8.06
N ASP A 872 21.50 36.89 -7.99
CA ASP A 872 21.79 38.32 -8.20
C ASP A 872 22.28 38.63 -9.64
N GLY A 873 22.05 37.69 -10.55
CA GLY A 873 22.22 37.85 -11.99
C GLY A 873 21.18 38.79 -12.57
N SER A 874 21.53 39.51 -13.64
CA SER A 874 20.52 40.26 -14.37
C SER A 874 19.75 39.28 -15.24
N ILE A 875 18.47 39.05 -14.94
CA ILE A 875 17.61 38.14 -15.72
C ILE A 875 17.64 38.46 -17.23
N ALA A 876 17.86 39.72 -17.63
CA ALA A 876 17.98 40.07 -19.04
C ALA A 876 19.37 39.76 -19.66
N ALA A 877 20.42 39.63 -18.87
CA ALA A 877 21.79 39.46 -19.34
C ALA A 877 22.35 38.05 -19.16
N ASP A 878 21.77 37.27 -18.23
CA ASP A 878 22.27 35.97 -17.80
C ASP A 878 21.21 34.89 -18.05
N ASP A 879 21.63 33.70 -18.49
CA ASP A 879 20.80 32.50 -18.55
C ASP A 879 20.77 31.84 -17.16
N GLN A 880 19.61 31.32 -16.74
CA GLN A 880 19.44 30.60 -15.46
C GLN A 880 19.54 31.48 -14.20
N ALA A 881 19.13 32.75 -14.28
CA ALA A 881 19.27 33.72 -13.19
C ALA A 881 18.11 33.72 -12.19
N VAL A 882 18.41 33.92 -10.90
CA VAL A 882 17.45 34.21 -9.83
C VAL A 882 17.73 35.61 -9.27
N ASP A 883 16.70 36.46 -9.27
CA ASP A 883 16.76 37.84 -8.76
C ASP A 883 15.68 38.06 -7.67
N VAL A 884 16.03 38.79 -6.62
CA VAL A 884 15.15 39.09 -5.49
C VAL A 884 15.07 40.61 -5.31
N ILE A 885 13.86 41.15 -5.45
CA ILE A 885 13.63 42.60 -5.35
C ILE A 885 12.54 42.93 -4.33
N THR A 886 12.68 44.08 -3.67
CA THR A 886 11.60 44.63 -2.83
C THR A 886 10.64 45.45 -3.66
N TYR A 887 9.34 45.21 -3.51
CA TYR A 887 8.31 45.96 -4.22
C TYR A 887 8.36 47.46 -3.92
N ALA A 888 8.48 48.27 -4.98
CA ALA A 888 8.21 49.71 -4.90
C ALA A 888 7.19 50.15 -5.96
N ALA A 889 6.16 50.88 -5.53
CA ALA A 889 5.08 51.34 -6.42
C ALA A 889 5.56 52.24 -7.57
N GLY A 890 6.77 52.82 -7.47
CA GLY A 890 7.35 53.68 -8.49
C GLY A 890 7.96 52.92 -9.69
N ASP A 891 8.15 51.62 -9.57
CA ASP A 891 8.85 50.81 -10.58
C ASP A 891 7.92 50.36 -11.71
N TYR A 892 6.59 50.48 -11.52
CA TYR A 892 5.59 49.98 -12.44
C TYR A 892 4.88 51.12 -13.19
N ALA A 893 4.75 50.96 -14.51
CA ALA A 893 4.15 51.97 -15.39
C ALA A 893 2.64 52.15 -15.20
N ARG A 894 1.94 51.13 -14.68
CA ARG A 894 0.50 51.15 -14.44
C ARG A 894 0.19 51.85 -13.12
N ASP A 895 -0.56 52.95 -13.19
CA ASP A 895 -1.03 53.66 -12.00
C ASP A 895 -1.86 52.73 -11.09
N GLY A 896 -1.54 52.71 -9.79
CA GLY A 896 -2.28 51.96 -8.79
C GLY A 896 -1.94 50.46 -8.70
N VAL A 897 -0.82 50.04 -9.29
CA VAL A 897 -0.22 48.75 -8.92
C VAL A 897 0.10 48.77 -7.43
N THR A 898 -0.23 47.68 -6.75
CA THR A 898 0.13 47.35 -5.37
C THR A 898 0.72 45.95 -5.39
N TRP A 899 1.54 45.58 -4.40
CA TRP A 899 2.07 44.21 -4.33
C TRP A 899 0.95 43.15 -4.46
N ALA A 900 -0.15 43.33 -3.72
CA ALA A 900 -1.31 42.45 -3.79
C ALA A 900 -1.91 42.25 -5.20
N ASN A 901 -1.93 43.29 -6.05
CA ASN A 901 -2.50 43.23 -7.41
C ASN A 901 -1.45 43.15 -8.53
N LEU A 902 -0.17 43.00 -8.17
CA LEU A 902 0.94 42.81 -9.10
C LEU A 902 0.70 41.55 -9.93
N SER A 903 0.77 41.69 -11.25
CA SER A 903 0.47 40.64 -12.22
C SER A 903 1.65 40.39 -13.17
N ALA A 904 1.66 39.23 -13.83
CA ALA A 904 2.69 38.88 -14.82
C ALA A 904 2.81 39.93 -15.94
N ALA A 905 1.71 40.60 -16.32
CA ALA A 905 1.73 41.67 -17.31
C ALA A 905 2.45 42.95 -16.81
N ASP A 906 2.39 43.23 -15.51
CA ASP A 906 3.08 44.38 -14.93
C ASP A 906 4.60 44.13 -14.86
N ILE A 907 5.00 42.88 -14.60
CA ILE A 907 6.39 42.43 -14.67
C ILE A 907 6.88 42.41 -16.12
N ALA A 908 6.15 41.82 -17.07
CA ALA A 908 6.54 41.83 -18.47
C ALA A 908 6.80 43.26 -19.01
N ALA A 909 6.01 44.23 -18.55
CA ALA A 909 6.19 45.65 -18.90
C ALA A 909 7.49 46.28 -18.35
N SER A 910 8.07 45.77 -17.25
CA SER A 910 9.36 46.27 -16.74
C SER A 910 10.56 45.80 -17.56
N PHE A 911 10.39 44.72 -18.34
CA PHE A 911 11.42 44.17 -19.23
C PHE A 911 11.31 44.68 -20.68
N GLU A 912 10.27 45.46 -21.02
CA GLU A 912 10.09 46.02 -22.37
C GLU A 912 11.32 46.82 -22.83
N GLY A 913 11.94 46.38 -23.94
CA GLY A 913 13.08 47.04 -24.56
C GLY A 913 14.45 46.66 -23.97
N LEU A 914 14.50 45.71 -23.03
CA LEU A 914 15.71 44.97 -22.69
C LEU A 914 15.86 43.77 -23.63
N SER A 915 17.07 43.54 -24.13
CA SER A 915 17.38 42.34 -24.92
C SER A 915 17.86 41.24 -23.98
N SER A 916 17.38 40.01 -24.17
CA SER A 916 17.87 38.81 -23.50
C SER A 916 19.32 38.49 -23.87
N ALA A 917 19.89 37.51 -23.17
CA ALA A 917 21.23 36.99 -23.39
C ALA A 917 21.42 36.42 -24.82
N ALA A 918 22.67 36.08 -25.15
CA ALA A 918 23.01 35.48 -26.44
C ALA A 918 22.51 34.02 -26.57
N GLU A 919 22.08 33.42 -25.47
CA GLU A 919 21.44 32.11 -25.38
C GLU A 919 19.98 32.28 -24.92
N ASP A 920 19.19 31.22 -25.01
CA ASP A 920 17.81 31.26 -24.50
C ASP A 920 17.84 31.51 -22.98
N THR A 921 17.03 32.46 -22.52
CA THR A 921 17.01 32.92 -21.13
C THR A 921 15.82 32.31 -20.41
N ASN A 922 16.08 31.61 -19.30
CA ASN A 922 15.10 31.30 -18.26
C ASN A 922 15.56 31.96 -16.97
N GLY A 923 14.65 32.57 -16.22
CA GLY A 923 14.96 33.19 -14.94
C GLY A 923 13.77 33.22 -13.99
N VAL A 924 14.07 33.38 -12.70
CA VAL A 924 13.07 33.51 -11.64
C VAL A 924 13.23 34.85 -10.94
N LEU A 925 12.13 35.60 -10.81
CA LEU A 925 12.08 36.86 -10.09
C LEU A 925 11.20 36.70 -8.85
N LEU A 926 11.79 36.90 -7.67
CA LEU A 926 11.06 36.98 -6.40
C LEU A 926 10.82 38.44 -6.04
N VAL A 927 9.55 38.83 -5.91
CA VAL A 927 9.15 40.20 -5.53
C VAL A 927 8.61 40.21 -4.11
N GLN A 928 9.43 40.67 -3.16
CA GLN A 928 9.06 40.83 -1.76
C GLN A 928 8.00 41.92 -1.56
N ASP A 929 7.06 41.72 -0.64
CA ASP A 929 6.16 42.80 -0.21
C ASP A 929 6.94 43.94 0.45
N GLY A 930 6.61 45.18 0.08
CA GLY A 930 7.26 46.38 0.62
C GLY A 930 6.88 46.69 2.07
N ALA A 931 5.99 45.89 2.67
CA ALA A 931 5.67 45.92 4.09
C ALA A 931 6.58 45.00 4.93
N GLU A 932 7.50 44.26 4.31
CA GLU A 932 8.47 43.36 4.97
C GLU A 932 7.80 42.23 5.79
N THR A 933 6.63 41.77 5.34
CA THR A 933 5.84 40.69 5.97
C THR A 933 6.33 39.27 5.66
N GLY A 934 7.50 39.12 5.03
CA GLY A 934 8.00 37.80 4.63
C GLY A 934 7.35 37.18 3.39
N GLN A 935 6.50 37.91 2.68
CA GLN A 935 5.82 37.41 1.49
C GLN A 935 6.53 37.80 0.19
N TYR A 936 6.71 36.83 -0.71
CA TYR A 936 7.38 36.97 -2.00
C TYR A 936 6.50 36.41 -3.12
N LYS A 937 6.23 37.21 -4.17
CA LYS A 937 5.62 36.70 -5.40
C LYS A 937 6.71 36.16 -6.32
N ALA A 938 6.63 34.89 -6.68
CA ALA A 938 7.57 34.25 -7.59
C ALA A 938 7.07 34.32 -9.03
N PHE A 939 7.89 34.79 -9.96
CA PHE A 939 7.60 34.83 -11.39
C PHE A 939 8.65 34.07 -12.17
N SER A 940 8.23 33.25 -13.14
CA SER A 940 9.15 32.72 -14.15
C SER A 940 9.15 33.63 -15.37
N LEU A 941 10.33 33.81 -15.95
CA LEU A 941 10.59 34.62 -17.13
C LEU A 941 11.33 33.77 -18.15
N ALA A 942 10.84 33.75 -19.40
CA ALA A 942 11.49 33.05 -20.50
C ALA A 942 11.59 33.95 -21.73
N SER A 943 12.73 33.93 -22.41
CA SER A 943 12.98 34.66 -23.66
C SER A 943 13.91 33.89 -24.58
N THR A 944 13.68 33.94 -25.90
CA THR A 944 14.63 33.37 -26.86
C THR A 944 15.89 34.22 -26.95
N ALA A 945 17.02 33.64 -27.37
CA ALA A 945 18.27 34.36 -27.57
C ALA A 945 18.13 35.67 -28.39
N ASP A 946 18.80 36.73 -27.93
CA ASP A 946 18.84 38.07 -28.54
C ASP A 946 17.43 38.70 -28.80
N SER A 947 16.45 38.40 -27.95
CA SER A 947 15.05 38.84 -28.07
C SER A 947 14.68 39.91 -27.03
N ASP A 948 13.78 40.82 -27.41
CA ASP A 948 13.16 41.80 -26.50
C ASP A 948 11.76 41.39 -26.01
N ASP A 949 11.35 40.15 -26.30
CA ASP A 949 10.05 39.57 -25.95
C ASP A 949 10.21 38.55 -24.81
N PHE A 950 9.85 38.94 -23.59
CA PHE A 950 9.85 38.09 -22.40
C PHE A 950 8.44 37.56 -22.11
N SER A 951 8.30 36.23 -22.08
CA SER A 951 7.13 35.56 -21.53
C SER A 951 7.24 35.50 -20.02
N VAL A 952 6.21 35.97 -19.30
CA VAL A 952 6.19 36.00 -17.84
C VAL A 952 4.98 35.23 -17.31
N GLN A 953 5.19 34.40 -16.30
CA GLN A 953 4.15 33.67 -15.58
C GLN A 953 4.32 33.90 -14.07
N LEU A 954 3.22 34.15 -13.36
CA LEU A 954 3.22 34.10 -11.90
C LEU A 954 3.24 32.62 -11.51
N LEU A 955 4.26 32.22 -10.76
CA LEU A 955 4.38 30.87 -10.21
C LEU A 955 3.47 30.74 -8.99
N GLY A 956 3.61 31.63 -8.00
CA GLY A 956 2.82 31.61 -6.77
C GLY A 956 3.33 32.61 -5.73
N ILE A 957 2.94 32.43 -4.45
CA ILE A 957 3.41 33.24 -3.32
C ILE A 957 4.20 32.36 -2.34
N LEU A 958 5.47 32.67 -2.10
CA LEU A 958 6.23 32.11 -0.98
C LEU A 958 6.01 33.01 0.24
N ASP A 959 5.64 32.43 1.37
CA ASP A 959 5.39 33.13 2.63
C ASP A 959 6.21 32.51 3.74
N PHE A 960 7.21 33.24 4.22
CA PHE A 960 8.11 32.77 5.28
C PHE A 960 7.69 33.25 6.68
N GLY A 961 6.56 33.96 6.79
CA GLY A 961 6.13 34.64 8.02
C GLY A 961 6.97 35.89 8.36
N GLU A 962 8.24 35.90 7.96
CA GLU A 962 9.16 37.02 8.16
C GLU A 962 10.12 37.24 6.99
N THR A 963 10.79 38.40 6.99
CA THR A 963 11.68 38.78 5.90
C THR A 963 12.98 37.98 5.93
N GLN A 964 13.15 37.13 4.92
CA GLN A 964 14.39 36.39 4.66
C GLN A 964 15.51 37.23 4.02
N THR A 965 16.76 36.87 4.30
CA THR A 965 17.96 37.46 3.67
C THR A 965 18.70 36.38 2.88
N PHE A 966 18.37 36.25 1.60
CA PHE A 966 18.97 35.22 0.76
C PHE A 966 20.38 35.55 0.28
N ASP A 967 21.16 34.50 0.03
CA ASP A 967 22.36 34.51 -0.79
C ASP A 967 22.35 33.38 -1.85
N ALA A 968 23.47 33.21 -2.54
CA ALA A 968 23.56 32.25 -3.65
C ALA A 968 23.47 30.78 -3.21
N ALA A 969 23.71 30.45 -1.94
CA ALA A 969 23.62 29.09 -1.44
C ALA A 969 22.17 28.64 -1.25
N ASN A 970 21.23 29.56 -1.08
CA ASN A 970 19.81 29.26 -0.91
C ASN A 970 19.07 28.93 -2.20
N PHE A 971 19.75 28.85 -3.34
CA PHE A 971 19.13 28.59 -4.64
C PHE A 971 19.83 27.47 -5.39
N ALA A 972 19.05 26.54 -5.92
CA ALA A 972 19.50 25.49 -6.84
C ALA A 972 18.90 25.68 -8.24
#